data_AF-A0A384BBD5-F1
#
_entry.id   AF-A0A384BBD5-F1
#
_cell.length_a   1.000
_cell.length_b   1.000
_cell.length_c   1.000
_cell.angle_alpha   90.00
_cell.angle_beta   90.00
_cell.angle_gamma   90.00
#
_symmetry.space_group_name_H-M   'P 1'
#
loop_
_entity.id
_entity.type
_entity.pdbx_description
1 polymer ?
#
loop_
_entity_poly.entity_id
_entity_poly.type
_entity_poly.pdbx_seq_one_letter_code
_entity_poly.pdbx_strand_id
1 'polypeptide(L)'
;MKAWPSDTHRTSPGCWAAQDATRQLTTPTGSEGRLAKKGNTETTGADDGSTVVRDPVAEEPVPGCSQTVSHPTSVSSGAGQRAPGPGIWAHASGCVDTRLWGRGDGDHVVLPAEERRPQKLLVIALWNVRTAALVGEHGLARSLFQTQTVSLCQNCFGYPLSIFFIVINEFCERFSYYGMRAILILYFQRFLGWNDNLGTAIYHTFVALCYMTPVLGALIADSWLGKFKTIVSLSIVYTIGQVVIAVSSINDLTDFNHDGIPDNISVHVALSMVGLALIALGTGGIKPCVSAFGGDQFEEGQEKQRNRFFSIFYLAINAGSLLSTIITPMLRVQVCGIHSKQSCYPLAFGVPAALMAVSLIVFVIGSGMYKNVQPQGNVMAKVASCVGFAIKNRIRHRSKRFPKREHWLDWATEKYDERLISQIKMVTRVMFLYIPLPMFWALFDQQGSRWTLQATTMSGKIGIMEIQPDQMQTVNAILIVILVPIMDAVVYPLIAKCGFNFTSLKRMVVGMLLASMAFVAAAIVQVEIEKTLPVFPKGNEVQIKVLNIGNDIMTISFPGTTVTVNQTSPKSEFMTFNADKLTSIYISSTGSPVTLVTHNFEQGHRHTLLVWGPNNYQVVKDGLNQKPEKGQNGIRFVNALAESFNVTVDEQLYENVTSHNASEYHFFSSGEKSFTINSSEILQHCENKFKTSYLEFGSAYTYVITRKDNSCPTPMIFEDIAPNTVSMALQIPQYFLLTCGEVVFSVTGLEFSYSQAPSNMKSVLQAGWLLTVAFGNFIVLIVAGAGPFSEQWAEYVLFAALLLVVCIIFAIMARFYTYVNPAEIDAQFDTDEKKKYLEQSNPHPKLDPISQTQI
;
A
#
# COMPACT_ATOMS: atom_id res chain seq x y z
N MET A 1 -31.80 26.20 37.56
CA MET A 1 -32.75 25.92 38.67
C MET A 1 -33.10 24.44 38.60
N LYS A 2 -33.10 23.61 39.64
CA LYS A 2 -32.58 23.65 41.04
C LYS A 2 -32.13 22.18 41.32
N ALA A 3 -30.89 21.91 41.72
CA ALA A 3 -30.36 21.83 43.10
C ALA A 3 -30.62 20.48 43.83
N TRP A 4 -29.60 20.00 44.56
CA TRP A 4 -29.56 18.76 45.37
C TRP A 4 -30.35 18.84 46.69
N PRO A 5 -30.56 17.72 47.42
CA PRO A 5 -29.66 17.30 48.52
C PRO A 5 -29.32 15.77 48.48
N SER A 6 -28.27 15.15 49.05
CA SER A 6 -27.40 15.33 50.25
C SER A 6 -28.08 15.03 51.60
N ASP A 7 -27.55 14.29 52.60
CA ASP A 7 -26.30 13.53 52.75
C ASP A 7 -26.35 12.63 54.03
N THR A 8 -25.22 12.00 54.41
CA THR A 8 -24.96 11.26 55.67
C THR A 8 -25.64 9.88 55.82
N HIS A 9 -25.10 8.85 56.49
CA HIS A 9 -23.86 8.61 57.27
C HIS A 9 -23.64 7.07 57.32
N ARG A 10 -22.54 6.41 57.74
CA ARG A 10 -21.22 6.71 58.36
C ARG A 10 -20.23 5.59 57.84
N THR A 11 -19.08 5.14 58.36
CA THR A 11 -18.22 5.25 59.58
C THR A 11 -16.74 5.11 59.18
N SER A 12 -15.80 5.62 60.00
CA SER A 12 -14.33 5.34 59.93
C SER A 12 -13.70 5.58 61.32
N PRO A 13 -12.50 5.07 61.64
CA PRO A 13 -11.20 5.72 61.32
C PRO A 13 -10.09 4.70 60.91
N GLY A 14 -8.84 5.04 60.52
CA GLY A 14 -8.05 6.28 60.36
C GLY A 14 -6.54 5.95 60.52
N CYS A 15 -5.52 6.82 60.39
CA CYS A 15 -5.32 8.11 59.69
C CYS A 15 -3.79 8.48 59.72
N TRP A 16 -3.37 9.57 59.04
CA TRP A 16 -1.99 10.17 59.00
C TRP A 16 -0.94 9.44 58.10
N ALA A 17 0.02 10.12 57.44
CA ALA A 17 0.18 11.52 57.00
C ALA A 17 1.36 11.63 55.97
N ALA A 18 1.59 12.82 55.38
CA ALA A 18 2.66 13.08 54.39
C ALA A 18 3.33 14.46 54.59
N GLN A 19 4.57 14.65 54.11
CA GLN A 19 5.13 15.98 53.74
C GLN A 19 6.51 15.92 53.02
N ASP A 20 6.86 17.03 52.35
CA ASP A 20 8.07 17.23 51.51
C ASP A 20 9.36 17.59 52.28
N ALA A 21 10.52 17.44 51.62
CA ALA A 21 11.77 18.16 51.94
C ALA A 21 12.73 18.26 50.73
N THR A 22 13.71 19.18 50.78
CA THR A 22 14.40 19.72 49.59
C THR A 22 15.95 19.64 49.63
N ARG A 23 16.57 19.42 48.45
CA ARG A 23 17.84 20.00 47.95
C ARG A 23 19.25 19.45 48.37
N GLN A 24 20.16 19.58 47.38
CA GLN A 24 21.64 19.80 47.42
C GLN A 24 22.68 18.63 47.38
N LEU A 25 23.41 18.61 46.25
CA LEU A 25 24.90 18.56 46.07
C LEU A 25 25.81 17.89 47.12
N THR A 26 26.62 16.91 46.71
CA THR A 26 28.09 17.07 46.44
C THR A 26 28.73 15.79 45.85
N THR A 27 30.01 15.88 45.44
CA THR A 27 30.86 14.83 44.82
C THR A 27 31.83 14.15 45.81
N PRO A 28 32.38 12.97 45.47
CA PRO A 28 33.81 12.90 45.10
C PRO A 28 34.02 12.14 43.75
N THR A 29 35.01 12.34 42.86
CA THR A 29 36.43 12.77 42.86
C THR A 29 37.50 11.69 43.14
N GLY A 30 38.14 11.21 42.07
CA GLY A 30 39.42 10.46 42.00
C GLY A 30 39.45 9.56 40.75
N SER A 31 40.31 9.73 39.72
CA SER A 31 41.79 9.72 39.63
C SER A 31 42.38 8.32 39.94
N GLU A 32 43.14 7.63 39.09
CA GLU A 32 43.82 7.90 37.80
C GLU A 32 43.85 6.59 36.94
N GLY A 33 44.35 6.52 35.70
CA GLY A 33 45.10 7.49 34.89
C GLY A 33 45.32 7.02 33.44
N ARG A 34 46.21 7.69 32.70
CA ARG A 34 46.51 7.41 31.29
C ARG A 34 47.70 6.47 31.13
N LEU A 35 47.72 5.69 30.03
CA LEU A 35 48.94 5.56 29.20
C LEU A 35 48.58 5.12 27.77
N ALA A 36 49.37 5.58 26.80
CA ALA A 36 49.20 5.29 25.39
C ALA A 36 50.56 5.11 24.72
N LYS A 37 50.64 4.29 23.66
CA LYS A 37 51.58 4.40 22.52
C LYS A 37 51.35 3.29 21.49
N LYS A 38 51.62 3.61 20.21
CA LYS A 38 52.20 2.78 19.12
C LYS A 38 51.71 1.32 18.98
N GLY A 39 51.22 0.82 17.84
CA GLY A 39 51.26 1.35 16.47
C GLY A 39 52.55 1.02 15.73
N ASN A 40 52.45 0.23 14.67
CA ASN A 40 53.45 0.07 13.60
C ASN A 40 52.75 -0.30 12.29
N THR A 41 53.23 0.27 11.18
CA THR A 41 52.91 -0.11 9.79
C THR A 41 53.94 -1.12 9.27
N GLU A 42 53.61 -1.82 8.18
CA GLU A 42 54.48 -2.45 7.13
C GLU A 42 53.88 -3.80 6.63
N THR A 43 54.07 -4.28 5.39
CA THR A 43 54.02 -3.65 4.05
C THR A 43 53.87 -4.74 2.97
N THR A 44 53.36 -4.37 1.78
CA THR A 44 53.57 -4.96 0.43
C THR A 44 54.06 -6.42 0.25
N GLY A 45 53.36 -7.17 -0.62
CA GLY A 45 53.90 -8.34 -1.31
C GLY A 45 53.04 -8.71 -2.53
N ALA A 46 53.66 -8.90 -3.69
CA ALA A 46 53.02 -9.31 -4.95
C ALA A 46 53.99 -10.15 -5.81
N ASP A 47 53.42 -10.80 -6.83
CA ASP A 47 54.01 -11.31 -8.08
C ASP A 47 54.10 -12.85 -8.31
N ASP A 48 53.74 -13.21 -9.55
CA ASP A 48 54.13 -14.33 -10.42
C ASP A 48 54.00 -15.83 -10.07
N GLY A 49 53.70 -16.64 -11.10
CA GLY A 49 54.07 -18.07 -11.16
C GLY A 49 53.17 -19.01 -12.00
N SER A 50 53.52 -19.30 -13.25
CA SER A 50 52.91 -20.38 -14.09
C SER A 50 53.48 -21.79 -13.74
N THR A 51 53.14 -22.97 -14.32
CA THR A 51 52.76 -23.34 -15.72
C THR A 51 52.35 -24.84 -15.86
N VAL A 52 51.24 -25.15 -16.59
CA VAL A 52 51.01 -26.24 -17.61
C VAL A 52 51.21 -27.77 -17.31
N VAL A 53 50.32 -28.66 -17.84
CA VAL A 53 50.56 -29.93 -18.65
C VAL A 53 49.33 -30.91 -18.74
N ARG A 54 48.80 -31.17 -19.97
CA ARG A 54 48.10 -32.37 -20.58
C ARG A 54 46.76 -32.99 -20.08
N ASP A 55 45.68 -32.91 -20.92
CA ASP A 55 45.22 -33.89 -21.97
C ASP A 55 45.03 -35.41 -21.71
N PRO A 56 44.22 -36.21 -22.50
CA PRO A 56 43.29 -35.89 -23.65
C PRO A 56 41.95 -36.72 -23.83
N VAL A 57 41.15 -36.35 -24.85
CA VAL A 57 40.31 -37.17 -25.82
C VAL A 57 39.06 -37.99 -25.37
N ALA A 58 37.91 -37.73 -26.04
CA ALA A 58 36.92 -38.66 -26.69
C ALA A 58 35.58 -37.91 -26.94
N GLU A 59 35.29 -37.41 -28.16
CA GLU A 59 34.63 -38.05 -29.33
C GLU A 59 33.10 -37.82 -29.44
N GLU A 60 32.67 -37.45 -30.65
CA GLU A 60 31.29 -37.21 -31.12
C GLU A 60 30.69 -38.53 -31.71
N PRO A 61 29.38 -38.69 -32.03
CA PRO A 61 28.73 -37.90 -33.10
C PRO A 61 27.19 -37.67 -33.02
N VAL A 62 26.70 -36.83 -33.94
CA VAL A 62 25.27 -36.62 -34.27
C VAL A 62 24.84 -37.56 -35.41
N PRO A 63 23.59 -38.06 -35.44
CA PRO A 63 22.59 -37.61 -36.44
C PRO A 63 21.17 -37.51 -35.84
N GLY A 64 20.14 -36.95 -36.50
CA GLY A 64 20.04 -36.33 -37.82
C GLY A 64 18.71 -36.66 -38.53
N CYS A 65 18.14 -35.68 -39.26
CA CYS A 65 17.01 -35.82 -40.21
C CYS A 65 15.57 -36.15 -39.71
N SER A 66 14.76 -35.09 -39.61
CA SER A 66 13.44 -34.90 -40.28
C SER A 66 12.59 -36.11 -40.77
N GLN A 67 11.27 -36.05 -40.52
CA GLN A 67 10.28 -35.68 -41.56
C GLN A 67 8.84 -35.41 -41.04
N THR A 68 8.02 -34.85 -41.92
CA THR A 68 6.61 -34.42 -41.79
C THR A 68 5.58 -35.55 -42.00
N VAL A 69 4.29 -35.34 -41.64
CA VAL A 69 3.09 -35.42 -42.54
C VAL A 69 1.73 -35.69 -41.82
N SER A 70 0.69 -34.93 -42.24
CA SER A 70 -0.77 -35.22 -42.22
C SER A 70 -1.67 -35.13 -40.95
N HIS A 71 -2.84 -34.50 -41.15
CA HIS A 71 -4.13 -34.82 -40.50
C HIS A 71 -4.86 -35.95 -41.26
N PRO A 72 -5.93 -36.55 -40.70
CA PRO A 72 -7.25 -36.31 -41.31
C PRO A 72 -8.40 -36.06 -40.30
N THR A 73 -9.64 -35.96 -40.80
CA THR A 73 -10.84 -35.41 -40.12
C THR A 73 -12.04 -36.38 -40.06
N SER A 74 -12.90 -36.23 -39.04
CA SER A 74 -14.37 -36.49 -39.00
C SER A 74 -14.86 -36.31 -37.54
N VAL A 75 -16.05 -35.80 -37.15
CA VAL A 75 -17.38 -35.52 -37.74
C VAL A 75 -18.47 -36.59 -37.43
N SER A 76 -19.21 -36.36 -36.33
CA SER A 76 -20.65 -36.64 -36.10
C SER A 76 -20.98 -36.24 -34.63
N SER A 77 -22.10 -35.64 -34.19
CA SER A 77 -23.50 -35.44 -34.64
C SER A 77 -24.54 -36.43 -34.05
N GLY A 78 -25.32 -35.99 -33.06
CA GLY A 78 -26.48 -36.68 -32.47
C GLY A 78 -27.32 -35.71 -31.62
N ALA A 79 -28.65 -35.89 -31.53
CA ALA A 79 -29.56 -34.87 -30.95
C ALA A 79 -30.91 -35.43 -30.43
N GLY A 80 -31.57 -34.69 -29.52
CA GLY A 80 -32.95 -34.90 -29.03
C GLY A 80 -33.09 -35.07 -27.50
N GLN A 81 -34.23 -34.86 -26.82
CA GLN A 81 -35.54 -34.26 -27.21
C GLN A 81 -36.33 -33.73 -25.96
N ARG A 82 -37.02 -32.59 -26.13
CA ARG A 82 -38.27 -32.05 -25.50
C ARG A 82 -38.85 -32.52 -24.13
N ALA A 83 -39.06 -31.53 -23.22
CA ALA A 83 -40.33 -31.08 -22.54
C ALA A 83 -41.15 -32.06 -21.63
N PRO A 84 -42.14 -31.62 -20.79
CA PRO A 84 -42.78 -30.28 -20.61
C PRO A 84 -42.93 -29.73 -19.14
N GLY A 85 -43.69 -28.64 -18.95
CA GLY A 85 -44.04 -27.96 -17.67
C GLY A 85 -45.30 -28.50 -16.95
N PRO A 86 -46.02 -27.76 -16.06
CA PRO A 86 -46.34 -26.30 -16.01
C PRO A 86 -45.97 -25.62 -14.65
N GLY A 87 -46.41 -24.41 -14.21
CA GLY A 87 -47.13 -23.25 -14.79
C GLY A 87 -48.12 -22.54 -13.80
N ILE A 88 -48.69 -21.37 -14.19
CA ILE A 88 -49.70 -20.52 -13.47
C ILE A 88 -49.12 -19.76 -12.23
N TRP A 89 -49.26 -18.44 -12.00
CA TRP A 89 -50.39 -17.48 -12.06
C TRP A 89 -50.09 -16.13 -12.78
N ALA A 90 -51.13 -15.28 -12.96
CA ALA A 90 -51.10 -14.01 -13.70
C ALA A 90 -51.96 -12.89 -13.05
N HIS A 91 -52.00 -11.69 -13.69
CA HIS A 91 -52.80 -10.44 -13.48
C HIS A 91 -51.89 -9.20 -13.25
N ALA A 92 -52.18 -7.98 -13.76
CA ALA A 92 -53.05 -7.52 -14.85
C ALA A 92 -52.66 -6.06 -15.26
N SER A 93 -53.23 -5.53 -16.36
CA SER A 93 -52.76 -4.30 -17.05
C SER A 93 -53.84 -3.23 -17.29
N GLY A 94 -53.42 -1.98 -17.58
CA GLY A 94 -54.23 -0.88 -18.14
C GLY A 94 -53.55 0.49 -17.89
N CYS A 95 -53.58 1.52 -18.75
CA CYS A 95 -54.22 1.77 -20.05
C CYS A 95 -53.12 2.27 -21.06
N VAL A 96 -53.22 2.26 -22.40
CA VAL A 96 -54.28 2.61 -23.38
C VAL A 96 -54.56 4.13 -23.38
N ASP A 97 -54.61 4.89 -24.50
CA ASP A 97 -54.63 4.55 -25.94
C ASP A 97 -53.62 5.38 -26.78
N THR A 98 -53.48 5.09 -28.08
CA THR A 98 -52.80 5.92 -29.10
C THR A 98 -53.73 6.21 -30.29
N ARG A 99 -53.47 7.28 -31.06
CA ARG A 99 -54.04 7.68 -32.38
C ARG A 99 -53.38 9.02 -32.78
N LEU A 100 -53.28 9.49 -34.03
CA LEU A 100 -53.69 9.05 -35.37
C LEU A 100 -52.79 9.82 -36.38
N TRP A 101 -52.08 9.21 -37.34
CA TRP A 101 -52.46 9.06 -38.77
C TRP A 101 -51.33 8.34 -39.54
N GLY A 102 -51.60 7.85 -40.75
CA GLY A 102 -50.59 7.20 -41.62
C GLY A 102 -51.04 7.04 -43.08
N ARG A 103 -50.31 6.19 -43.84
CA ARG A 103 -50.18 6.14 -45.32
C ARG A 103 -49.32 7.29 -45.88
N GLY A 104 -48.53 7.12 -46.93
CA GLY A 104 -48.20 5.96 -47.79
C GLY A 104 -47.25 6.46 -48.88
N ASP A 105 -46.52 5.69 -49.67
CA ASP A 105 -46.23 4.25 -49.76
C ASP A 105 -44.69 4.16 -50.04
N GLY A 106 -43.93 3.08 -50.03
CA GLY A 106 -44.20 1.67 -50.28
C GLY A 106 -43.13 1.16 -51.24
N ASP A 107 -42.05 0.57 -50.71
CA ASP A 107 -41.26 -0.45 -51.42
C ASP A 107 -40.44 -1.29 -50.43
N HIS A 108 -40.13 -2.54 -50.79
CA HIS A 108 -39.51 -3.52 -49.89
C HIS A 108 -37.97 -3.56 -50.01
N VAL A 109 -37.27 -3.84 -48.90
CA VAL A 109 -36.38 -5.03 -48.73
C VAL A 109 -35.71 -5.07 -47.34
N VAL A 110 -36.00 -6.17 -46.61
CA VAL A 110 -35.18 -6.93 -45.65
C VAL A 110 -34.03 -6.24 -44.89
N LEU A 111 -34.20 -6.13 -43.56
CA LEU A 111 -33.11 -6.05 -42.56
C LEU A 111 -32.39 -7.41 -42.43
N PRO A 112 -31.08 -7.45 -42.11
CA PRO A 112 -30.74 -7.71 -40.70
C PRO A 112 -29.56 -6.86 -40.17
N ALA A 113 -29.26 -7.03 -38.88
CA ALA A 113 -28.33 -6.20 -38.13
C ALA A 113 -26.88 -6.76 -38.06
N GLU A 114 -25.93 -5.83 -37.88
CA GLU A 114 -24.86 -5.86 -36.86
C GLU A 114 -23.95 -7.11 -36.71
N GLU A 115 -22.68 -6.99 -37.14
CA GLU A 115 -21.53 -7.17 -36.23
C GLU A 115 -20.17 -6.67 -36.78
N ARG A 116 -19.24 -6.33 -35.86
CA ARG A 116 -17.75 -6.27 -35.95
C ARG A 116 -17.00 -5.10 -36.64
N ARG A 117 -16.02 -4.62 -35.86
CA ARG A 117 -14.68 -4.04 -36.17
C ARG A 117 -14.50 -2.54 -36.50
N PRO A 118 -14.05 -1.73 -35.51
CA PRO A 118 -13.36 -0.46 -35.74
C PRO A 118 -11.88 -0.67 -36.09
N GLN A 119 -11.58 -1.11 -37.32
CA GLN A 119 -10.18 -1.23 -37.81
C GLN A 119 -9.89 -0.44 -39.11
N LYS A 120 -10.89 0.17 -39.75
CA LYS A 120 -10.71 0.83 -41.07
C LYS A 120 -10.22 2.29 -41.03
N LEU A 121 -10.48 3.07 -39.97
CA LEU A 121 -10.07 4.49 -39.95
C LEU A 121 -8.53 4.68 -39.90
N LEU A 122 -7.80 3.84 -39.15
CA LEU A 122 -6.35 3.98 -39.02
C LEU A 122 -5.61 3.75 -40.35
N VAL A 123 -6.13 2.85 -41.19
CA VAL A 123 -5.57 2.54 -42.52
C VAL A 123 -5.77 3.71 -43.49
N ILE A 124 -6.92 4.39 -43.44
CA ILE A 124 -7.21 5.56 -44.28
C ILE A 124 -6.28 6.74 -43.90
N ALA A 125 -6.05 6.95 -42.60
CA ALA A 125 -5.12 7.99 -42.13
C ALA A 125 -3.68 7.74 -42.61
N LEU A 126 -3.21 6.49 -42.58
CA LEU A 126 -1.86 6.12 -43.02
C LEU A 126 -1.66 6.14 -44.55
N TRP A 127 -2.73 5.96 -45.34
CA TRP A 127 -2.63 6.01 -46.80
C TRP A 127 -2.40 7.44 -47.32
N ASN A 128 -3.12 8.42 -46.78
CA ASN A 128 -3.07 9.82 -47.22
C ASN A 128 -1.72 10.52 -46.98
N VAL A 129 -0.93 10.06 -45.99
CA VAL A 129 0.42 10.59 -45.74
C VAL A 129 1.39 10.26 -46.88
N ARG A 130 1.18 9.15 -47.61
CA ARG A 130 2.11 8.67 -48.65
C ARG A 130 1.94 9.38 -49.99
N THR A 131 0.75 9.93 -50.28
CA THR A 131 0.47 10.72 -51.49
C THR A 131 0.94 12.17 -51.41
N ALA A 132 1.09 12.75 -50.21
CA ALA A 132 1.53 14.13 -50.03
C ALA A 132 3.01 14.38 -50.37
N ALA A 133 3.79 13.34 -50.64
CA ALA A 133 5.24 13.40 -50.88
C ALA A 133 5.63 13.45 -52.38
N LEU A 134 4.67 13.48 -53.31
CA LEU A 134 4.92 13.29 -54.76
C LEU A 134 4.40 14.41 -55.68
N VAL A 135 3.86 15.51 -55.14
CA VAL A 135 3.46 16.68 -55.95
C VAL A 135 4.16 17.93 -55.40
N GLY A 136 5.09 18.46 -56.20
CA GLY A 136 5.73 19.74 -55.93
C GLY A 136 5.01 20.93 -56.58
N GLU A 137 5.56 22.11 -56.30
CA GLU A 137 5.33 23.40 -56.97
C GLU A 137 4.08 24.24 -56.62
N HIS A 138 4.26 25.54 -56.90
CA HIS A 138 3.32 26.67 -56.86
C HIS A 138 2.49 26.93 -55.59
N GLY A 139 3.10 27.67 -54.67
CA GLY A 139 2.39 28.33 -53.57
C GLY A 139 1.55 29.53 -54.02
N LEU A 140 0.22 29.37 -54.03
CA LEU A 140 -0.73 30.47 -53.82
C LEU A 140 -1.98 30.03 -53.04
N ALA A 141 -2.42 28.76 -53.20
CA ALA A 141 -3.59 28.21 -52.51
C ALA A 141 -3.47 28.06 -50.98
N ARG A 142 -2.28 28.29 -50.40
CA ARG A 142 -1.96 27.99 -48.99
C ARG A 142 -2.66 28.92 -47.98
N SER A 143 -3.08 30.11 -48.39
CA SER A 143 -3.74 31.09 -47.51
C SER A 143 -5.25 30.88 -47.34
N LEU A 144 -5.92 30.23 -48.29
CA LEU A 144 -7.39 30.08 -48.30
C LEU A 144 -7.86 28.70 -47.80
N PHE A 145 -7.09 27.63 -48.04
CA PHE A 145 -7.48 26.29 -47.56
C PHE A 145 -7.22 26.06 -46.06
N GLN A 146 -6.32 26.83 -45.46
CA GLN A 146 -5.91 26.66 -44.06
C GLN A 146 -6.91 27.27 -43.05
N THR A 147 -7.80 28.15 -43.49
CA THR A 147 -8.80 28.85 -42.65
C THR A 147 -10.07 28.04 -42.41
N GLN A 148 -10.41 27.08 -43.28
CA GLN A 148 -11.73 26.44 -43.28
C GLN A 148 -11.71 24.92 -43.03
N THR A 149 -10.56 24.25 -43.20
CA THR A 149 -10.41 22.81 -42.94
C THR A 149 -10.10 22.48 -41.46
N VAL A 150 -9.55 23.43 -40.70
CA VAL A 150 -9.10 23.22 -39.31
C VAL A 150 -10.25 23.26 -38.29
N SER A 151 -11.38 23.90 -38.60
CA SER A 151 -12.49 24.10 -37.65
C SER A 151 -13.30 22.84 -37.35
N LEU A 152 -13.36 21.88 -38.29
CA LEU A 152 -14.36 20.79 -38.26
C LEU A 152 -14.05 19.64 -37.28
N CYS A 153 -12.95 19.69 -36.53
CA CYS A 153 -12.56 18.67 -35.55
C CYS A 153 -12.10 19.25 -34.20
N GLN A 154 -12.48 20.50 -33.88
CA GLN A 154 -12.02 21.17 -32.65
C GLN A 154 -12.81 20.85 -31.38
N ASN A 155 -14.01 20.26 -31.48
CA ASN A 155 -14.89 19.98 -30.33
C ASN A 155 -15.47 18.57 -30.38
N CYS A 156 -14.88 17.65 -29.63
CA CYS A 156 -15.55 16.42 -29.21
C CYS A 156 -16.17 16.67 -27.82
N PHE A 157 -17.48 16.44 -27.66
CA PHE A 157 -18.24 16.75 -26.44
C PHE A 157 -18.14 18.19 -25.88
N GLY A 158 -17.66 19.16 -26.68
CA GLY A 158 -17.48 20.55 -26.26
C GLY A 158 -16.20 20.83 -25.47
N TYR A 159 -15.17 20.00 -25.63
CA TYR A 159 -13.83 20.22 -25.08
C TYR A 159 -12.78 20.34 -26.20
N PRO A 160 -11.71 21.13 -25.99
CA PRO A 160 -10.53 21.06 -26.85
C PRO A 160 -9.85 19.69 -26.69
N LEU A 161 -9.45 19.09 -27.82
CA LEU A 161 -8.94 17.70 -27.89
C LEU A 161 -7.73 17.44 -26.97
N SER A 162 -6.93 18.48 -26.67
CA SER A 162 -5.79 18.45 -25.75
C SER A 162 -6.13 17.88 -24.37
N ILE A 163 -7.35 18.14 -23.86
CA ILE A 163 -7.81 17.66 -22.54
C ILE A 163 -7.84 16.13 -22.47
N PHE A 164 -8.16 15.45 -23.57
CA PHE A 164 -8.28 13.98 -23.60
C PHE A 164 -6.95 13.29 -23.30
N PHE A 165 -5.85 13.81 -23.83
CA PHE A 165 -4.49 13.31 -23.57
C PHE A 165 -4.10 13.50 -22.10
N ILE A 166 -4.48 14.61 -21.47
CA ILE A 166 -4.21 14.89 -20.05
C ILE A 166 -5.03 13.96 -19.13
N VAL A 167 -6.30 13.71 -19.46
CA VAL A 167 -7.18 12.81 -18.68
C VAL A 167 -6.71 11.34 -18.77
N ILE A 168 -6.29 10.88 -19.95
CA ILE A 168 -5.71 9.53 -20.09
C ILE A 168 -4.39 9.43 -19.33
N ASN A 169 -3.53 10.46 -19.40
CA ASN A 169 -2.28 10.48 -18.64
C ASN A 169 -2.53 10.36 -17.13
N GLU A 170 -3.48 11.13 -16.59
CA GLU A 170 -3.85 11.04 -15.16
C GLU A 170 -4.39 9.64 -14.80
N PHE A 171 -5.27 9.06 -15.63
CA PHE A 171 -5.79 7.70 -15.39
C PHE A 171 -4.66 6.65 -15.34
N CYS A 172 -3.77 6.66 -16.34
CA CYS A 172 -2.67 5.70 -16.43
C CYS A 172 -1.64 5.88 -15.32
N GLU A 173 -1.31 7.12 -14.93
CA GLU A 173 -0.39 7.39 -13.83
C GLU A 173 -0.98 6.99 -12.47
N ARG A 174 -2.28 7.25 -12.25
CA ARG A 174 -2.99 6.85 -11.02
C ARG A 174 -3.12 5.33 -10.91
N PHE A 175 -3.41 4.64 -12.01
CA PHE A 175 -3.37 3.17 -12.07
C PHE A 175 -1.96 2.66 -11.72
N SER A 176 -0.92 3.24 -12.34
CA SER A 176 0.47 2.84 -12.13
C SER A 176 0.91 3.03 -10.68
N TYR A 177 0.57 4.18 -10.07
CA TYR A 177 0.90 4.49 -8.68
C TYR A 177 0.18 3.58 -7.68
N TYR A 178 -1.15 3.47 -7.76
CA TYR A 178 -1.94 2.74 -6.76
C TYR A 178 -1.77 1.22 -6.88
N GLY A 179 -1.68 0.67 -8.10
CA GLY A 179 -1.46 -0.77 -8.30
C GLY A 179 -0.12 -1.24 -7.76
N MET A 180 0.97 -0.52 -8.08
CA MET A 180 2.30 -0.79 -7.53
C MET A 180 2.33 -0.61 -6.01
N ARG A 181 1.75 0.49 -5.49
CA ARG A 181 1.69 0.76 -4.04
C ARG A 181 0.92 -0.31 -3.27
N ALA A 182 -0.14 -0.90 -3.85
CA ALA A 182 -0.98 -1.88 -3.15
C ALA A 182 -0.23 -3.17 -2.82
N ILE A 183 0.58 -3.68 -3.75
CA ILE A 183 1.33 -4.95 -3.60
C ILE A 183 2.68 -4.79 -2.90
N LEU A 184 3.17 -3.56 -2.70
CA LEU A 184 4.56 -3.28 -2.34
C LEU A 184 4.97 -3.87 -0.97
N ILE A 185 4.09 -3.82 0.04
CA ILE A 185 4.38 -4.41 1.36
C ILE A 185 4.53 -5.94 1.28
N LEU A 186 3.71 -6.60 0.46
CA LEU A 186 3.79 -8.05 0.25
C LEU A 186 5.01 -8.45 -0.60
N TYR A 187 5.50 -7.58 -1.48
CA TYR A 187 6.77 -7.77 -2.18
C TYR A 187 7.96 -7.75 -1.21
N PHE A 188 8.00 -6.77 -0.30
CA PHE A 188 9.04 -6.69 0.74
C PHE A 188 9.05 -7.94 1.64
N GLN A 189 7.90 -8.38 2.12
CA GLN A 189 7.79 -9.59 2.94
C GLN A 189 8.14 -10.86 2.15
N ARG A 190 7.45 -11.10 1.03
CA ARG A 190 7.38 -12.44 0.39
C ARG A 190 8.40 -12.68 -0.72
N PHE A 191 9.11 -11.64 -1.17
CA PHE A 191 10.15 -11.74 -2.19
C PHE A 191 11.50 -11.23 -1.68
N LEU A 192 11.54 -10.09 -0.96
CA LEU A 192 12.79 -9.61 -0.34
C LEU A 192 13.09 -10.23 1.04
N GLY A 193 12.17 -11.02 1.61
CA GLY A 193 12.36 -11.73 2.88
C GLY A 193 12.43 -10.82 4.10
N TRP A 194 11.87 -9.61 4.02
CA TRP A 194 11.94 -8.61 5.11
C TRP A 194 10.83 -8.80 6.13
N ASN A 195 11.16 -8.67 7.42
CA ASN A 195 10.16 -8.67 8.48
C ASN A 195 9.21 -7.46 8.38
N ASP A 196 8.01 -7.62 8.93
CA ASP A 196 6.92 -6.63 8.95
C ASP A 196 7.37 -5.21 9.28
N ASN A 197 8.28 -5.05 10.26
CA ASN A 197 8.71 -3.73 10.73
C ASN A 197 9.64 -3.05 9.72
N LEU A 198 10.59 -3.78 9.13
CA LEU A 198 11.45 -3.27 8.05
C LEU A 198 10.65 -2.98 6.78
N GLY A 199 9.75 -3.89 6.38
CA GLY A 199 8.86 -3.68 5.24
C GLY A 199 7.97 -2.45 5.42
N THR A 200 7.38 -2.27 6.61
CA THR A 200 6.56 -1.10 6.97
C THR A 200 7.41 0.19 6.97
N ALA A 201 8.62 0.15 7.53
CA ALA A 201 9.52 1.30 7.56
C ALA A 201 9.93 1.77 6.15
N ILE A 202 10.30 0.86 5.25
CA ILE A 202 10.66 1.21 3.87
C ILE A 202 9.42 1.65 3.07
N TYR A 203 8.26 1.03 3.28
CA TYR A 203 6.99 1.44 2.67
C TYR A 203 6.64 2.91 3.01
N HIS A 204 6.64 3.26 4.29
CA HIS A 204 6.34 4.63 4.71
C HIS A 204 7.47 5.61 4.34
N THR A 205 8.73 5.18 4.28
CA THR A 205 9.81 6.01 3.73
C THR A 205 9.56 6.35 2.26
N PHE A 206 9.19 5.36 1.45
CA PHE A 206 8.82 5.56 0.04
C PHE A 206 7.64 6.53 -0.11
N VAL A 207 6.54 6.32 0.64
CA VAL A 207 5.38 7.22 0.61
C VAL A 207 5.76 8.63 1.09
N ALA A 208 6.56 8.78 2.15
CA ALA A 208 7.03 10.08 2.62
C ALA A 208 7.79 10.84 1.52
N LEU A 209 8.68 10.17 0.79
CA LEU A 209 9.39 10.75 -0.35
C LEU A 209 8.41 11.17 -1.46
N CYS A 210 7.44 10.33 -1.84
CA CYS A 210 6.40 10.64 -2.84
C CYS A 210 5.53 11.88 -2.53
N TYR A 211 5.44 12.29 -1.26
CA TYR A 211 4.69 13.48 -0.82
C TYR A 211 5.60 14.66 -0.42
N MET A 212 6.91 14.46 -0.31
CA MET A 212 7.91 15.52 -0.09
C MET A 212 8.50 16.07 -1.40
N THR A 213 8.76 15.21 -2.40
CA THR A 213 9.27 15.61 -3.73
C THR A 213 8.35 16.52 -4.58
N PRO A 214 7.02 16.64 -4.37
CA PRO A 214 6.19 17.68 -5.00
C PRO A 214 6.74 19.10 -4.84
N VAL A 215 7.38 19.42 -3.71
CA VAL A 215 8.01 20.73 -3.50
C VAL A 215 9.11 20.99 -4.54
N LEU A 216 9.92 19.97 -4.85
CA LEU A 216 10.98 20.06 -5.85
C LEU A 216 10.40 20.17 -7.27
N GLY A 217 9.38 19.38 -7.59
CA GLY A 217 8.70 19.42 -8.89
C GLY A 217 8.09 20.80 -9.19
N ALA A 218 7.37 21.37 -8.23
CA ALA A 218 6.81 22.72 -8.34
C ALA A 218 7.90 23.79 -8.52
N LEU A 219 8.97 23.74 -7.71
CA LEU A 219 10.11 24.66 -7.85
C LEU A 219 10.76 24.58 -9.23
N ILE A 220 10.96 23.38 -9.79
CA ILE A 220 11.56 23.17 -11.12
C ILE A 220 10.63 23.68 -12.24
N ALA A 221 9.32 23.40 -12.13
CA ALA A 221 8.32 23.86 -13.10
C ALA A 221 8.16 25.38 -13.13
N ASP A 222 7.98 26.02 -11.97
CA ASP A 222 7.67 27.46 -11.88
C ASP A 222 8.91 28.36 -12.04
N SER A 223 10.13 27.81 -11.89
CA SER A 223 11.38 28.59 -11.92
C SER A 223 12.28 28.36 -13.14
N TRP A 224 12.25 27.18 -13.78
CA TRP A 224 13.27 26.81 -14.77
C TRP A 224 12.75 26.13 -16.04
N LEU A 225 12.05 25.00 -15.91
CA LEU A 225 11.69 24.17 -17.08
C LEU A 225 10.31 24.50 -17.67
N GLY A 226 9.38 25.03 -16.87
CA GLY A 226 7.96 25.13 -17.24
C GLY A 226 7.23 23.79 -17.07
N LYS A 227 5.93 23.85 -16.74
CA LYS A 227 5.11 22.69 -16.34
C LYS A 227 5.23 21.50 -17.31
N PHE A 228 5.06 21.72 -18.62
CA PHE A 228 5.12 20.65 -19.63
C PHE A 228 6.46 19.90 -19.63
N LYS A 229 7.60 20.61 -19.65
CA LYS A 229 8.92 19.97 -19.67
C LYS A 229 9.19 19.21 -18.36
N THR A 230 8.81 19.78 -17.22
CA THR A 230 8.90 19.09 -15.92
C THR A 230 8.10 17.79 -15.91
N ILE A 231 6.85 17.81 -16.42
CA ILE A 231 6.02 16.60 -16.53
C ILE A 231 6.72 15.55 -17.40
N VAL A 232 7.17 15.91 -18.61
CA VAL A 232 7.84 14.95 -19.52
C VAL A 232 9.12 14.38 -18.89
N SER A 233 10.02 15.23 -18.39
CA SER A 233 11.30 14.78 -17.81
C SER A 233 11.12 13.90 -16.58
N LEU A 234 10.18 14.22 -15.68
CA LEU A 234 9.96 13.42 -14.48
C LEU A 234 9.11 12.16 -14.74
N SER A 235 8.23 12.16 -15.74
CA SER A 235 7.56 10.95 -16.22
C SER A 235 8.51 9.97 -16.89
N ILE A 236 9.60 10.43 -17.54
CA ILE A 236 10.68 9.55 -18.01
C ILE A 236 11.37 8.88 -16.81
N VAL A 237 11.80 9.66 -15.80
CA VAL A 237 12.42 9.15 -14.56
C VAL A 237 11.52 8.13 -13.85
N TYR A 238 10.22 8.43 -13.77
CA TYR A 238 9.21 7.52 -13.21
C TYR A 238 9.10 6.22 -14.01
N THR A 239 9.02 6.31 -15.34
CA THR A 239 8.92 5.13 -16.22
C THR A 239 10.15 4.23 -16.06
N ILE A 240 11.35 4.81 -15.97
CA ILE A 240 12.59 4.07 -15.69
C ILE A 240 12.50 3.39 -14.31
N GLY A 241 12.06 4.10 -13.27
CA GLY A 241 11.88 3.52 -11.93
C GLY A 241 10.90 2.33 -11.90
N GLN A 242 9.78 2.42 -12.61
CA GLN A 242 8.80 1.33 -12.74
C GLN A 242 9.37 0.13 -13.52
N VAL A 243 10.18 0.35 -14.56
CA VAL A 243 10.87 -0.73 -15.27
C VAL A 243 11.93 -1.40 -14.37
N VAL A 244 12.69 -0.61 -13.60
CA VAL A 244 13.72 -1.13 -12.69
C VAL A 244 13.11 -2.01 -11.59
N ILE A 245 11.99 -1.63 -10.97
CA ILE A 245 11.33 -2.49 -9.96
C ILE A 245 10.65 -3.72 -10.58
N ALA A 246 10.16 -3.64 -11.82
CA ALA A 246 9.65 -4.81 -12.53
C ALA A 246 10.78 -5.83 -12.76
N VAL A 247 11.95 -5.37 -13.25
CA VAL A 247 13.14 -6.21 -13.44
C VAL A 247 13.68 -6.74 -12.11
N SER A 248 13.69 -5.96 -11.03
CA SER A 248 14.15 -6.43 -9.71
C SER A 248 13.29 -7.53 -9.09
N SER A 249 12.11 -7.82 -9.66
CA SER A 249 11.20 -8.87 -9.20
C SER A 249 11.25 -10.16 -10.02
N ILE A 250 12.08 -10.23 -11.07
CA ILE A 250 12.29 -11.45 -11.87
C ILE A 250 13.27 -12.35 -11.11
N ASN A 251 12.84 -13.50 -10.60
CA ASN A 251 13.70 -14.39 -9.82
C ASN A 251 14.86 -14.98 -10.66
N ASP A 252 14.53 -15.46 -11.87
CA ASP A 252 15.42 -15.97 -12.93
C ASP A 252 16.54 -14.98 -13.37
N LEU A 253 16.64 -13.79 -12.75
CA LEU A 253 17.75 -12.84 -12.89
C LEU A 253 18.97 -13.21 -12.03
N THR A 254 18.79 -13.89 -10.89
CA THR A 254 19.90 -14.40 -10.06
C THR A 254 19.73 -15.83 -9.55
N ASP A 255 18.60 -16.50 -9.83
CA ASP A 255 18.47 -17.96 -9.71
C ASP A 255 19.22 -18.64 -10.89
N PHE A 256 20.50 -18.99 -10.68
CA PHE A 256 21.32 -19.70 -11.67
C PHE A 256 21.26 -21.22 -11.52
N ASN A 257 20.85 -21.69 -10.34
CA ASN A 257 20.84 -23.10 -9.98
C ASN A 257 19.50 -23.78 -10.37
N HIS A 258 18.44 -22.99 -10.58
CA HIS A 258 17.05 -23.36 -10.91
C HIS A 258 16.26 -24.09 -9.80
N ASP A 259 16.60 -23.85 -8.53
CA ASP A 259 15.85 -24.31 -7.35
C ASP A 259 14.65 -23.41 -7.03
N GLY A 260 14.59 -22.21 -7.61
CA GLY A 260 13.53 -21.22 -7.39
C GLY A 260 13.81 -20.21 -6.28
N ILE A 261 15.05 -20.07 -5.82
CA ILE A 261 15.49 -19.08 -4.83
C ILE A 261 16.58 -18.22 -5.48
N PRO A 262 16.51 -16.87 -5.42
CA PRO A 262 17.51 -16.03 -6.05
C PRO A 262 18.84 -16.12 -5.30
N ASP A 263 19.89 -16.68 -5.93
CA ASP A 263 21.22 -16.89 -5.33
C ASP A 263 21.80 -15.58 -4.76
N ASN A 264 21.40 -14.41 -5.30
CA ASN A 264 21.87 -13.10 -4.84
C ASN A 264 20.75 -12.07 -4.63
N ILE A 265 20.00 -12.26 -3.54
CA ILE A 265 18.96 -11.33 -3.06
C ILE A 265 19.43 -9.86 -2.92
N SER A 266 20.73 -9.60 -2.73
CA SER A 266 21.24 -8.23 -2.58
C SER A 266 21.11 -7.39 -3.85
N VAL A 267 21.16 -8.03 -5.04
CA VAL A 267 20.92 -7.37 -6.33
C VAL A 267 19.46 -6.94 -6.45
N HIS A 268 18.52 -7.82 -6.05
CA HIS A 268 17.10 -7.52 -6.04
C HIS A 268 16.76 -6.37 -5.09
N VAL A 269 17.36 -6.35 -3.88
CA VAL A 269 17.24 -5.24 -2.94
C VAL A 269 17.79 -3.93 -3.55
N ALA A 270 19.01 -3.94 -4.10
CA ALA A 270 19.64 -2.74 -4.64
C ALA A 270 18.84 -2.14 -5.80
N LEU A 271 18.41 -2.96 -6.76
CA LEU A 271 17.55 -2.53 -7.87
C LEU A 271 16.19 -2.02 -7.35
N SER A 272 15.57 -2.70 -6.38
CA SER A 272 14.30 -2.25 -5.78
C SER A 272 14.41 -0.85 -5.16
N MET A 273 15.49 -0.58 -4.40
CA MET A 273 15.67 0.72 -3.75
C MET A 273 15.94 1.84 -4.76
N VAL A 274 16.70 1.55 -5.83
CA VAL A 274 16.89 2.49 -6.95
C VAL A 274 15.56 2.75 -7.67
N GLY A 275 14.79 1.70 -7.98
CA GLY A 275 13.47 1.81 -8.61
C GLY A 275 12.50 2.68 -7.81
N LEU A 276 12.37 2.42 -6.51
CA LEU A 276 11.51 3.20 -5.60
C LEU A 276 11.96 4.65 -5.45
N ALA A 277 13.26 4.93 -5.40
CA ALA A 277 13.77 6.30 -5.35
C ALA A 277 13.44 7.08 -6.64
N LEU A 278 13.62 6.46 -7.81
CA LEU A 278 13.25 7.04 -9.11
C LEU A 278 11.73 7.24 -9.24
N ILE A 279 10.91 6.28 -8.79
CA ILE A 279 9.45 6.42 -8.71
C ILE A 279 9.07 7.61 -7.82
N ALA A 280 9.67 7.72 -6.63
CA ALA A 280 9.31 8.77 -5.66
C ALA A 280 9.68 10.18 -6.14
N LEU A 281 10.80 10.34 -6.84
CA LEU A 281 11.16 11.57 -7.55
C LEU A 281 10.17 11.86 -8.69
N GLY A 282 9.82 10.84 -9.46
CA GLY A 282 8.89 10.88 -10.59
C GLY A 282 7.46 11.30 -10.21
N THR A 283 6.70 10.41 -9.56
CA THR A 283 5.27 10.64 -9.22
C THR A 283 5.09 11.91 -8.38
N GLY A 284 5.96 12.14 -7.39
CA GLY A 284 5.83 13.31 -6.53
C GLY A 284 6.06 14.62 -7.29
N GLY A 285 7.08 14.70 -8.14
CA GLY A 285 7.37 15.92 -8.89
C GLY A 285 6.36 16.24 -10.01
N ILE A 286 5.66 15.24 -10.57
CA ILE A 286 4.59 15.48 -11.56
C ILE A 286 3.23 15.84 -10.92
N LYS A 287 2.90 15.32 -9.73
CA LYS A 287 1.62 15.58 -9.02
C LYS A 287 1.17 17.05 -8.98
N PRO A 288 2.01 18.04 -8.61
CA PRO A 288 1.60 19.45 -8.59
C PRO A 288 1.54 20.08 -9.98
N CYS A 289 2.18 19.47 -10.98
CA CYS A 289 2.30 20.02 -12.33
C CYS A 289 1.11 19.63 -13.22
N VAL A 290 0.68 18.37 -13.22
CA VAL A 290 -0.32 17.84 -14.18
C VAL A 290 -1.69 18.49 -14.01
N SER A 291 -2.20 18.57 -12.78
CA SER A 291 -3.51 19.17 -12.46
C SER A 291 -3.55 20.68 -12.80
N ALA A 292 -2.47 21.39 -12.49
CA ALA A 292 -2.31 22.80 -12.85
C ALA A 292 -2.21 23.00 -14.38
N PHE A 293 -1.45 22.15 -15.07
CA PHE A 293 -1.30 22.20 -16.53
C PHE A 293 -2.61 21.90 -17.27
N GLY A 294 -3.43 20.99 -16.76
CA GLY A 294 -4.80 20.75 -17.25
C GLY A 294 -5.72 21.96 -17.05
N GLY A 295 -5.59 22.66 -15.91
CA GLY A 295 -6.29 23.92 -15.65
C GLY A 295 -5.90 25.05 -16.61
N ASP A 296 -4.61 25.17 -16.95
CA ASP A 296 -4.07 26.18 -17.88
C ASP A 296 -4.61 26.08 -19.32
N GLN A 297 -5.23 24.95 -19.69
CA GLN A 297 -5.77 24.74 -21.04
C GLN A 297 -7.08 25.50 -21.31
N PHE A 298 -7.71 26.05 -20.26
CA PHE A 298 -8.95 26.81 -20.35
C PHE A 298 -8.70 28.31 -20.26
N GLU A 299 -9.54 29.10 -20.94
CA GLU A 299 -9.48 30.56 -20.90
C GLU A 299 -10.35 31.12 -19.77
N GLU A 300 -10.15 32.39 -19.41
CA GLU A 300 -10.80 32.99 -18.22
C GLU A 300 -12.34 32.98 -18.31
N GLY A 301 -12.90 33.09 -19.52
CA GLY A 301 -14.35 32.95 -19.75
C GLY A 301 -14.89 31.50 -19.76
N GLN A 302 -14.04 30.48 -19.66
CA GLN A 302 -14.41 29.06 -19.84
C GLN A 302 -14.64 28.30 -18.51
N GLU A 303 -14.96 29.00 -17.42
CA GLU A 303 -15.02 28.44 -16.07
C GLU A 303 -15.92 27.19 -15.95
N LYS A 304 -17.05 27.16 -16.66
CA LYS A 304 -17.97 26.02 -16.68
C LYS A 304 -17.36 24.76 -17.32
N GLN A 305 -16.50 24.91 -18.32
CA GLN A 305 -15.76 23.80 -18.94
C GLN A 305 -14.61 23.37 -18.03
N ARG A 306 -13.87 24.32 -17.46
CA ARG A 306 -12.76 24.09 -16.50
C ARG A 306 -13.22 23.31 -15.27
N ASN A 307 -14.36 23.67 -14.68
CA ASN A 307 -14.93 22.96 -13.54
C ASN A 307 -15.36 21.53 -13.91
N ARG A 308 -15.98 21.33 -15.07
CA ARG A 308 -16.40 20.00 -15.55
C ARG A 308 -15.21 19.11 -15.94
N PHE A 309 -14.10 19.70 -16.40
CA PHE A 309 -12.81 19.01 -16.53
C PHE A 309 -12.32 18.48 -15.18
N PHE A 310 -12.31 19.29 -14.12
CA PHE A 310 -11.90 18.81 -12.80
C PHE A 310 -12.79 17.67 -12.27
N SER A 311 -14.10 17.67 -12.58
CA SER A 311 -14.98 16.52 -12.29
C SER A 311 -14.56 15.24 -13.04
N ILE A 312 -14.20 15.34 -14.32
CA ILE A 312 -13.72 14.20 -15.14
C ILE A 312 -12.34 13.73 -14.67
N PHE A 313 -11.45 14.67 -14.29
CA PHE A 313 -10.13 14.40 -13.73
C PHE A 313 -10.24 13.63 -12.39
N TYR A 314 -11.16 14.05 -11.51
CA TYR A 314 -11.47 13.33 -10.27
C TYR A 314 -12.05 11.93 -10.53
N LEU A 315 -12.94 11.78 -11.53
CA LEU A 315 -13.45 10.47 -11.94
C LEU A 315 -12.31 9.55 -12.45
N ALA A 316 -11.38 10.08 -13.25
CA ALA A 316 -10.22 9.34 -13.75
C ALA A 316 -9.27 8.89 -12.62
N ILE A 317 -9.03 9.73 -11.61
CA ILE A 317 -8.26 9.39 -10.41
C ILE A 317 -8.88 8.19 -9.67
N ASN A 318 -10.18 8.26 -9.40
CA ASN A 318 -10.88 7.20 -8.65
C ASN A 318 -10.98 5.90 -9.47
N ALA A 319 -11.26 5.99 -10.77
CA ALA A 319 -11.28 4.82 -11.66
C ALA A 319 -9.91 4.15 -11.78
N GLY A 320 -8.82 4.92 -11.87
CA GLY A 320 -7.45 4.38 -11.91
C GLY A 320 -7.07 3.68 -10.59
N SER A 321 -7.42 4.28 -9.45
CA SER A 321 -7.21 3.67 -8.12
C SER A 321 -8.02 2.38 -7.94
N LEU A 322 -9.32 2.41 -8.25
CA LEU A 322 -10.23 1.28 -8.13
C LEU A 322 -9.81 0.09 -9.01
N LEU A 323 -9.49 0.34 -10.29
CA LEU A 323 -9.13 -0.73 -11.21
C LEU A 323 -7.75 -1.33 -10.90
N SER A 324 -6.78 -0.52 -10.44
CA SER A 324 -5.44 -1.02 -10.13
C SER A 324 -5.39 -1.81 -8.82
N THR A 325 -6.13 -1.41 -7.78
CA THR A 325 -6.26 -2.16 -6.52
C THR A 325 -6.99 -3.50 -6.68
N ILE A 326 -7.80 -3.67 -7.73
CA ILE A 326 -8.38 -4.96 -8.12
C ILE A 326 -7.39 -5.78 -8.96
N ILE A 327 -6.90 -5.20 -10.06
CA ILE A 327 -6.20 -5.94 -11.13
C ILE A 327 -4.77 -6.30 -10.74
N THR A 328 -3.99 -5.38 -10.14
CA THR A 328 -2.57 -5.63 -9.85
C THR A 328 -2.36 -6.77 -8.84
N PRO A 329 -3.14 -6.87 -7.74
CA PRO A 329 -3.16 -8.06 -6.89
C PRO A 329 -3.56 -9.36 -7.61
N MET A 330 -4.52 -9.32 -8.55
CA MET A 330 -4.87 -10.51 -9.35
C MET A 330 -3.71 -10.98 -10.22
N LEU A 331 -2.93 -10.05 -10.81
CA LEU A 331 -1.73 -10.37 -11.57
C LEU A 331 -0.62 -10.97 -10.67
N ARG A 332 -0.45 -10.46 -9.45
CA ARG A 332 0.52 -10.99 -8.46
C ARG A 332 0.28 -12.45 -8.09
N VAL A 333 -0.98 -12.90 -8.04
CA VAL A 333 -1.34 -14.28 -7.68
C VAL A 333 -1.05 -15.29 -8.80
N GLN A 334 -0.97 -14.84 -10.05
CA GLN A 334 -0.65 -15.72 -11.18
C GLN A 334 0.74 -16.32 -11.03
N VAL A 335 0.94 -17.51 -11.60
CA VAL A 335 2.23 -18.21 -11.59
C VAL A 335 2.98 -17.91 -12.88
N CYS A 336 4.21 -17.39 -12.78
CA CYS A 336 5.11 -17.14 -13.91
C CYS A 336 6.58 -17.38 -13.53
N GLY A 337 7.46 -17.25 -14.52
CA GLY A 337 8.87 -17.67 -14.48
C GLY A 337 9.21 -18.33 -15.81
N ILE A 338 10.48 -18.36 -16.20
CA ILE A 338 10.94 -19.05 -17.41
C ILE A 338 11.35 -20.47 -17.03
N HIS A 339 12.12 -20.59 -15.94
CA HIS A 339 12.55 -21.86 -15.37
C HIS A 339 11.80 -22.14 -14.06
N SER A 340 11.77 -21.18 -13.14
CA SER A 340 11.27 -21.33 -11.77
C SER A 340 9.88 -20.74 -11.58
N LYS A 341 8.85 -21.59 -11.38
CA LYS A 341 7.45 -21.15 -11.29
C LYS A 341 7.09 -20.48 -9.96
N GLN A 342 6.81 -19.18 -9.96
CA GLN A 342 6.52 -18.37 -8.76
C GLN A 342 5.40 -17.34 -8.94
N SER A 343 4.98 -16.70 -7.83
CA SER A 343 4.01 -15.60 -7.82
C SER A 343 4.49 -14.40 -8.64
N CYS A 344 3.68 -13.94 -9.60
CA CYS A 344 4.15 -13.11 -10.70
C CYS A 344 4.25 -11.60 -10.38
N TYR A 345 5.15 -11.24 -9.46
CA TYR A 345 5.56 -9.84 -9.26
C TYR A 345 6.06 -9.13 -10.54
N PRO A 346 6.80 -9.78 -11.47
CA PRO A 346 7.22 -9.14 -12.72
C PRO A 346 6.07 -8.61 -13.58
N LEU A 347 4.96 -9.35 -13.66
CA LEU A 347 3.76 -8.90 -14.38
C LEU A 347 2.99 -7.85 -13.57
N ALA A 348 2.92 -8.02 -12.26
CA ALA A 348 2.20 -7.12 -11.36
C ALA A 348 2.85 -5.72 -11.28
N PHE A 349 4.18 -5.60 -11.39
CA PHE A 349 4.89 -4.33 -11.58
C PHE A 349 5.02 -3.92 -13.05
N GLY A 350 5.18 -4.87 -13.97
CA GLY A 350 5.35 -4.63 -15.41
C GLY A 350 4.13 -4.00 -16.09
N VAL A 351 2.90 -4.34 -15.68
CA VAL A 351 1.68 -3.69 -16.20
C VAL A 351 1.59 -2.21 -15.78
N PRO A 352 1.77 -1.83 -14.49
CA PRO A 352 2.02 -0.45 -14.08
C PRO A 352 3.14 0.27 -14.86
N ALA A 353 4.25 -0.40 -15.15
CA ALA A 353 5.35 0.18 -15.93
C ALA A 353 4.94 0.48 -17.38
N ALA A 354 4.30 -0.49 -18.05
CA ALA A 354 3.80 -0.34 -19.42
C ALA A 354 2.72 0.75 -19.52
N LEU A 355 1.80 0.82 -18.55
CA LEU A 355 0.80 1.89 -18.50
C LEU A 355 1.41 3.27 -18.25
N MET A 356 2.49 3.37 -17.46
CA MET A 356 3.22 4.64 -17.29
C MET A 356 3.94 5.05 -18.58
N ALA A 357 4.54 4.11 -19.32
CA ALA A 357 5.12 4.38 -20.63
C ALA A 357 4.06 4.85 -21.65
N VAL A 358 2.90 4.21 -21.68
CA VAL A 358 1.74 4.65 -22.50
C VAL A 358 1.27 6.05 -22.07
N SER A 359 1.21 6.33 -20.77
CA SER A 359 0.87 7.64 -20.20
C SER A 359 1.77 8.75 -20.78
N LEU A 360 3.08 8.55 -20.70
CA LEU A 360 4.10 9.45 -21.25
C LEU A 360 3.95 9.63 -22.78
N ILE A 361 3.77 8.55 -23.53
CA ILE A 361 3.61 8.60 -25.00
C ILE A 361 2.35 9.39 -25.38
N VAL A 362 1.21 9.11 -24.75
CA VAL A 362 -0.06 9.83 -24.97
C VAL A 362 0.09 11.31 -24.62
N PHE A 363 0.71 11.63 -23.49
CA PHE A 363 0.93 13.02 -23.09
C PHE A 363 1.83 13.76 -24.09
N VAL A 364 2.90 13.14 -24.59
CA VAL A 364 3.81 13.74 -25.58
C VAL A 364 3.16 13.91 -26.96
N ILE A 365 2.27 13.00 -27.39
CA ILE A 365 1.51 13.16 -28.64
C ILE A 365 0.64 14.43 -28.61
N GLY A 366 0.04 14.76 -27.47
CA GLY A 366 -0.73 16.00 -27.29
C GLY A 366 0.10 17.31 -27.30
N SER A 367 1.43 17.24 -27.33
CA SER A 367 2.34 18.39 -27.15
C SER A 367 2.09 19.56 -28.11
N GLY A 368 1.78 19.29 -29.38
CA GLY A 368 1.44 20.31 -30.38
C GLY A 368 0.08 20.99 -30.17
N MET A 369 -0.71 20.53 -29.19
CA MET A 369 -2.06 21.03 -28.89
C MET A 369 -2.17 21.73 -27.53
N TYR A 370 -1.11 21.75 -26.72
CA TYR A 370 -1.16 22.34 -25.38
C TYR A 370 -0.87 23.85 -25.36
N LYS A 371 -1.66 24.57 -24.58
CA LYS A 371 -1.39 25.95 -24.16
C LYS A 371 -0.27 25.92 -23.10
N ASN A 372 0.95 26.23 -23.53
CA ASN A 372 2.13 26.26 -22.67
C ASN A 372 2.31 27.66 -22.05
N VAL A 373 1.95 27.81 -20.78
CA VAL A 373 2.14 29.06 -20.02
C VAL A 373 3.62 29.22 -19.62
N GLN A 374 4.15 30.44 -19.73
CA GLN A 374 5.53 30.77 -19.33
C GLN A 374 5.70 30.68 -17.80
N PRO A 375 6.89 30.29 -17.28
CA PRO A 375 7.13 30.23 -15.84
C PRO A 375 6.99 31.62 -15.19
N GLN A 376 6.13 31.77 -14.19
CA GLN A 376 5.91 33.06 -13.50
C GLN A 376 6.98 33.39 -12.45
N GLY A 377 8.01 32.55 -12.33
CA GLY A 377 9.12 32.74 -11.41
C GLY A 377 8.82 32.30 -9.99
N ASN A 378 9.86 32.26 -9.17
CA ASN A 378 9.85 31.49 -7.94
C ASN A 378 9.14 32.20 -6.76
N VAL A 379 7.82 32.15 -6.74
CA VAL A 379 6.96 32.67 -5.65
C VAL A 379 7.34 32.04 -4.31
N MET A 380 7.62 30.73 -4.28
CA MET A 380 7.97 30.02 -3.03
C MET A 380 9.31 30.52 -2.44
N ALA A 381 10.31 30.82 -3.28
CA ALA A 381 11.56 31.44 -2.86
C ALA A 381 11.38 32.91 -2.45
N LYS A 382 10.46 33.67 -3.05
CA LYS A 382 10.10 35.01 -2.58
C LYS A 382 9.51 34.96 -1.16
N VAL A 383 8.58 34.05 -0.91
CA VAL A 383 7.99 33.82 0.42
C VAL A 383 9.06 33.40 1.44
N ALA A 384 9.88 32.39 1.12
CA ALA A 384 10.96 31.91 1.99
C ALA A 384 12.00 33.02 2.29
N SER A 385 12.34 33.84 1.31
CA SER A 385 13.26 34.98 1.48
C SER A 385 12.66 36.08 2.36
N CYS A 386 11.37 36.38 2.22
CA CYS A 386 10.66 37.36 3.04
C CYS A 386 10.56 36.89 4.51
N VAL A 387 10.19 35.62 4.73
CA VAL A 387 10.15 34.99 6.07
C VAL A 387 11.55 34.95 6.71
N GLY A 388 12.56 34.51 5.96
CA GLY A 388 13.95 34.46 6.44
C GLY A 388 14.51 35.84 6.77
N PHE A 389 14.17 36.87 5.97
CA PHE A 389 14.52 38.26 6.25
C PHE A 389 13.81 38.76 7.51
N ALA A 390 12.50 38.55 7.67
CA ALA A 390 11.76 38.94 8.87
C ALA A 390 12.34 38.30 10.14
N ILE A 391 12.66 37.01 10.12
CA ILE A 391 13.29 36.29 11.24
C ILE A 391 14.67 36.87 11.56
N LYS A 392 15.54 37.02 10.55
CA LYS A 392 16.90 37.59 10.71
C LYS A 392 16.85 39.01 11.27
N ASN A 393 15.94 39.84 10.78
CA ASN A 393 15.81 41.23 11.19
C ASN A 393 15.21 41.36 12.61
N ARG A 394 14.21 40.52 12.95
CA ARG A 394 13.66 40.38 14.32
C ARG A 394 14.72 39.92 15.34
N ILE A 395 15.63 39.03 14.94
CA ILE A 395 16.75 38.59 15.80
C ILE A 395 17.77 39.73 15.97
N ARG A 396 18.14 40.42 14.88
CA ARG A 396 19.08 41.54 14.90
C ARG A 396 18.61 42.71 15.77
N HIS A 397 17.31 43.02 15.73
CA HIS A 397 16.70 44.15 16.44
C HIS A 397 16.00 43.74 17.76
N ARG A 398 16.38 42.59 18.36
CA ARG A 398 15.79 42.05 19.60
C ARG A 398 16.07 42.88 20.87
N SER A 399 16.82 43.98 20.78
CA SER A 399 17.12 44.84 21.94
C SER A 399 15.94 45.75 22.32
N LYS A 400 15.91 46.25 23.56
CA LYS A 400 14.87 47.20 24.03
C LYS A 400 14.89 48.56 23.29
N ARG A 401 15.79 48.77 22.33
CA ARG A 401 16.00 50.07 21.64
C ARG A 401 15.10 50.28 20.42
N PHE A 402 14.35 49.25 20.00
CA PHE A 402 13.41 49.31 18.88
C PHE A 402 11.98 49.05 19.36
N PRO A 403 10.95 49.72 18.78
CA PRO A 403 9.56 49.46 19.12
C PRO A 403 9.14 48.05 18.71
N LYS A 404 8.24 47.43 19.48
CA LYS A 404 7.63 46.15 19.11
C LYS A 404 6.61 46.39 17.99
N ARG A 405 6.82 45.77 16.83
CA ARG A 405 5.79 45.64 15.78
C ARG A 405 4.73 44.61 16.20
N GLU A 406 3.50 44.76 15.73
CA GLU A 406 2.36 43.91 16.14
C GLU A 406 2.53 42.45 15.74
N HIS A 407 2.94 42.18 14.48
CA HIS A 407 3.21 40.85 14.00
C HIS A 407 4.71 40.64 13.72
N TRP A 408 5.19 39.42 13.94
CA TRP A 408 6.61 39.11 13.78
C TRP A 408 7.11 39.21 12.32
N LEU A 409 6.20 39.17 11.35
CA LEU A 409 6.50 39.31 9.93
C LEU A 409 6.69 40.77 9.49
N ASP A 410 6.23 41.75 10.29
CA ASP A 410 6.32 43.19 9.96
C ASP A 410 7.76 43.72 9.97
N TRP A 411 8.71 42.90 10.41
CA TRP A 411 10.15 43.12 10.26
C TRP A 411 10.64 42.97 8.81
N ALA A 412 9.76 42.62 7.87
CA ALA A 412 10.02 42.60 6.42
C ALA A 412 9.63 43.89 5.68
N THR A 413 8.84 44.80 6.28
CA THR A 413 8.33 46.02 5.60
C THR A 413 9.44 46.97 5.14
N GLU A 414 10.65 46.82 5.69
CA GLU A 414 11.87 47.53 5.26
C GLU A 414 12.40 47.09 3.87
N LYS A 415 11.84 46.01 3.28
CA LYS A 415 12.32 45.43 2.01
C LYS A 415 11.21 44.83 1.12
N TYR A 416 10.06 44.46 1.66
CA TYR A 416 8.99 43.74 0.96
C TYR A 416 7.65 44.45 1.09
N ASP A 417 6.82 44.34 0.05
CA ASP A 417 5.56 45.05 -0.09
C ASP A 417 4.54 44.64 0.99
N GLU A 418 3.76 45.60 1.50
CA GLU A 418 2.78 45.35 2.57
C GLU A 418 1.71 44.32 2.18
N ARG A 419 1.31 44.31 0.90
CA ARG A 419 0.42 43.31 0.31
C ARG A 419 1.03 41.90 0.39
N LEU A 420 2.28 41.73 -0.03
CA LEU A 420 3.00 40.46 0.05
C LEU A 420 3.15 39.99 1.50
N ILE A 421 3.49 40.90 2.41
CA ILE A 421 3.58 40.61 3.85
C ILE A 421 2.22 40.17 4.40
N SER A 422 1.12 40.83 4.02
CA SER A 422 -0.24 40.45 4.44
C SER A 422 -0.64 39.07 3.93
N GLN A 423 -0.39 38.78 2.65
CA GLN A 423 -0.64 37.46 2.05
C GLN A 423 0.18 36.35 2.74
N ILE A 424 1.45 36.60 3.09
CA ILE A 424 2.27 35.65 3.86
C ILE A 424 1.77 35.50 5.31
N LYS A 425 1.22 36.55 5.96
CA LYS A 425 0.55 36.41 7.28
C LYS A 425 -0.62 35.42 7.19
N MET A 426 -1.42 35.48 6.12
CA MET A 426 -2.54 34.55 5.90
C MET A 426 -2.04 33.10 5.75
N VAL A 427 -1.08 32.87 4.85
CA VAL A 427 -0.47 31.54 4.65
C VAL A 427 0.10 31.00 5.97
N THR A 428 0.80 31.84 6.73
CA THR A 428 1.38 31.47 8.04
C THR A 428 0.32 31.00 9.04
N ARG A 429 -0.86 31.65 9.10
CA ARG A 429 -1.96 31.23 9.99
C ARG A 429 -2.51 29.85 9.63
N VAL A 430 -2.64 29.55 8.35
CA VAL A 430 -3.12 28.23 7.87
C VAL A 430 -2.05 27.16 8.08
N MET A 431 -0.78 27.45 7.78
CA MET A 431 0.34 26.53 8.05
C MET A 431 0.50 26.21 9.54
N PHE A 432 0.12 27.12 10.45
CA PHE A 432 0.08 26.84 11.89
C PHE A 432 -1.02 25.83 12.24
N LEU A 433 -2.19 25.88 11.59
CA LEU A 433 -3.22 24.83 11.71
C LEU A 433 -2.80 23.49 11.10
N TYR A 434 -1.83 23.46 10.18
CA TYR A 434 -1.35 22.20 9.59
C TYR A 434 -0.51 21.36 10.56
N ILE A 435 0.08 21.96 11.61
CA ILE A 435 1.03 21.29 12.52
C ILE A 435 0.50 19.96 13.12
N PRO A 436 -0.78 19.83 13.53
CA PRO A 436 -1.30 18.57 14.07
C PRO A 436 -1.76 17.56 13.00
N LEU A 437 -1.99 18.00 11.75
CA LEU A 437 -2.57 17.17 10.68
C LEU A 437 -1.75 15.92 10.27
N PRO A 438 -0.41 15.88 10.35
CA PRO A 438 0.39 14.67 10.11
C PRO A 438 -0.10 13.42 10.85
N MET A 439 -0.68 13.57 12.05
CA MET A 439 -1.18 12.44 12.82
C MET A 439 -2.35 11.72 12.14
N PHE A 440 -3.19 12.44 11.38
CA PHE A 440 -4.26 11.81 10.59
C PHE A 440 -3.66 10.92 9.48
N TRP A 441 -2.68 11.44 8.74
CA TRP A 441 -2.01 10.71 7.67
C TRP A 441 -1.19 9.53 8.18
N ALA A 442 -0.60 9.65 9.36
CA ALA A 442 0.09 8.56 10.05
C ALA A 442 -0.83 7.36 10.36
N LEU A 443 -2.15 7.57 10.52
CA LEU A 443 -3.13 6.49 10.61
C LEU A 443 -3.63 6.07 9.22
N PHE A 444 -3.96 7.03 8.36
CA PHE A 444 -4.57 6.78 7.06
C PHE A 444 -3.71 5.92 6.12
N ASP A 445 -2.40 6.18 6.01
CA ASP A 445 -1.53 5.46 5.07
C ASP A 445 -1.22 4.01 5.49
N GLN A 446 -1.51 3.61 6.74
CA GLN A 446 -1.29 2.24 7.24
C GLN A 446 -2.23 1.19 6.61
N GLN A 447 -3.31 1.62 5.94
CA GLN A 447 -4.20 0.72 5.21
C GLN A 447 -3.45 -0.14 4.17
N GLY A 448 -2.39 0.42 3.58
CA GLY A 448 -1.53 -0.26 2.61
C GLY A 448 -0.28 -0.94 3.19
N SER A 449 -0.11 -0.94 4.51
CA SER A 449 0.99 -1.62 5.21
C SER A 449 0.45 -2.52 6.32
N ARG A 450 0.33 -2.03 7.56
CA ARG A 450 -0.10 -2.80 8.75
C ARG A 450 -1.45 -3.49 8.55
N TRP A 451 -2.45 -2.86 7.93
CA TRP A 451 -3.75 -3.51 7.70
C TRP A 451 -3.70 -4.58 6.59
N THR A 452 -2.81 -4.43 5.61
CA THR A 452 -2.57 -5.46 4.59
C THR A 452 -1.84 -6.66 5.22
N LEU A 453 -0.89 -6.43 6.14
CA LEU A 453 -0.23 -7.47 6.95
C LEU A 453 -1.23 -8.19 7.86
N GLN A 454 -2.06 -7.45 8.60
CA GLN A 454 -3.18 -8.01 9.38
C GLN A 454 -4.06 -8.93 8.53
N ALA A 455 -4.45 -8.49 7.33
CA ALA A 455 -5.26 -9.32 6.42
C ALA A 455 -4.56 -10.63 6.00
N THR A 456 -3.23 -10.73 6.00
CA THR A 456 -2.53 -12.01 5.73
C THR A 456 -2.80 -13.08 6.79
N THR A 457 -3.19 -12.67 8.00
CA THR A 457 -3.54 -13.55 9.13
C THR A 457 -5.04 -13.83 9.25
N MET A 458 -5.83 -13.40 8.25
CA MET A 458 -7.28 -13.59 8.19
C MET A 458 -7.68 -14.58 7.09
N SER A 459 -8.95 -15.00 7.08
CA SER A 459 -9.53 -15.84 6.02
C SER A 459 -10.04 -14.97 4.86
N GLY A 460 -9.49 -15.19 3.66
CA GLY A 460 -9.93 -14.50 2.44
C GLY A 460 -11.28 -14.97 1.88
N LYS A 461 -11.86 -16.04 2.42
CA LYS A 461 -13.09 -16.67 1.96
C LYS A 461 -14.32 -15.82 2.35
N ILE A 462 -14.92 -15.14 1.38
CA ILE A 462 -16.17 -14.40 1.53
C ILE A 462 -17.24 -15.05 0.65
N GLY A 463 -17.97 -16.00 1.23
CA GLY A 463 -18.94 -16.84 0.51
C GLY A 463 -18.24 -17.75 -0.49
N ILE A 464 -18.43 -17.47 -1.78
CA ILE A 464 -17.88 -18.24 -2.91
C ILE A 464 -16.55 -17.61 -3.42
N MET A 465 -16.27 -16.34 -3.09
CA MET A 465 -15.10 -15.62 -3.57
C MET A 465 -13.95 -15.67 -2.56
N GLU A 466 -12.72 -15.82 -3.06
CA GLU A 466 -11.49 -15.65 -2.27
C GLU A 466 -10.90 -14.27 -2.57
N ILE A 467 -10.77 -13.43 -1.54
CA ILE A 467 -10.16 -12.10 -1.60
C ILE A 467 -8.73 -12.18 -1.07
N GLN A 468 -7.80 -11.52 -1.77
CA GLN A 468 -6.40 -11.44 -1.36
C GLN A 468 -6.16 -10.29 -0.37
N PRO A 469 -5.20 -10.40 0.57
CA PRO A 469 -4.94 -9.37 1.59
C PRO A 469 -4.74 -7.96 1.03
N ASP A 470 -4.02 -7.85 -0.10
CA ASP A 470 -3.72 -6.62 -0.82
C ASP A 470 -4.92 -6.03 -1.58
N GLN A 471 -5.97 -6.82 -1.85
CA GLN A 471 -7.21 -6.31 -2.46
C GLN A 471 -8.10 -5.57 -1.47
N MET A 472 -7.88 -5.70 -0.15
CA MET A 472 -8.69 -4.99 0.86
C MET A 472 -8.59 -3.46 0.73
N GLN A 473 -7.51 -2.94 0.16
CA GLN A 473 -7.36 -1.50 -0.17
C GLN A 473 -8.42 -1.00 -1.18
N THR A 474 -8.98 -1.89 -2.01
CA THR A 474 -10.11 -1.59 -2.92
C THR A 474 -11.33 -1.08 -2.17
N VAL A 475 -11.53 -1.53 -0.92
CA VAL A 475 -12.68 -1.12 -0.09
C VAL A 475 -12.67 0.40 0.14
N ASN A 476 -11.50 1.02 0.37
CA ASN A 476 -11.41 2.48 0.49
C ASN A 476 -11.83 3.19 -0.82
N ALA A 477 -11.36 2.71 -1.97
CA ALA A 477 -11.69 3.30 -3.28
C ALA A 477 -13.20 3.21 -3.61
N ILE A 478 -13.85 2.07 -3.32
CA ILE A 478 -15.31 1.91 -3.46
C ILE A 478 -16.04 2.86 -2.51
N LEU A 479 -15.60 2.93 -1.25
CA LEU A 479 -16.23 3.76 -0.23
C LEU A 479 -16.11 5.26 -0.53
N ILE A 480 -14.99 5.78 -1.05
CA ILE A 480 -14.86 7.19 -1.45
C ILE A 480 -15.93 7.55 -2.49
N VAL A 481 -16.04 6.75 -3.56
CA VAL A 481 -16.97 6.99 -4.67
C VAL A 481 -18.44 7.00 -4.23
N ILE A 482 -18.78 6.23 -3.19
CA ILE A 482 -20.14 6.17 -2.61
C ILE A 482 -20.37 7.26 -1.56
N LEU A 483 -19.41 7.48 -0.66
CA LEU A 483 -19.56 8.36 0.51
C LEU A 483 -19.47 9.84 0.17
N VAL A 484 -18.66 10.26 -0.82
CA VAL A 484 -18.55 11.68 -1.19
C VAL A 484 -19.92 12.24 -1.65
N PRO A 485 -20.63 11.62 -2.63
CA PRO A 485 -21.98 12.07 -2.99
C PRO A 485 -22.99 12.04 -1.83
N ILE A 486 -22.91 11.04 -0.94
CA ILE A 486 -23.82 10.92 0.21
C ILE A 486 -23.56 12.03 1.23
N MET A 487 -22.30 12.36 1.51
CA MET A 487 -21.93 13.44 2.43
C MET A 487 -22.45 14.80 1.93
N ASP A 488 -22.22 15.12 0.66
CA ASP A 488 -22.62 16.40 0.08
C ASP A 488 -24.12 16.53 -0.18
N ALA A 489 -24.78 15.48 -0.70
CA ALA A 489 -26.19 15.55 -1.09
C ALA A 489 -27.17 15.23 0.06
N VAL A 490 -26.74 14.48 1.09
CA VAL A 490 -27.61 13.99 2.16
C VAL A 490 -27.14 14.45 3.54
N VAL A 491 -25.90 14.16 3.94
CA VAL A 491 -25.45 14.37 5.34
C VAL A 491 -25.31 15.86 5.68
N TYR A 492 -24.56 16.64 4.91
CA TYR A 492 -24.39 18.07 5.20
C TYR A 492 -25.71 18.86 5.12
N PRO A 493 -26.62 18.63 4.14
CA PRO A 493 -27.94 19.25 4.12
C PRO A 493 -28.84 18.86 5.31
N LEU A 494 -28.76 17.62 5.82
CA LEU A 494 -29.50 17.22 7.02
C LEU A 494 -28.94 17.89 8.28
N ILE A 495 -27.61 17.97 8.44
CA ILE A 495 -26.98 18.67 9.57
C ILE A 495 -27.35 20.17 9.55
N ALA A 496 -27.40 20.79 8.36
CA ALA A 496 -27.84 22.17 8.20
C ALA A 496 -29.32 22.36 8.57
N LYS A 497 -30.22 21.42 8.20
CA LYS A 497 -31.63 21.41 8.63
C LYS A 497 -31.79 21.26 10.15
N CYS A 498 -30.86 20.59 10.82
CA CYS A 498 -30.79 20.51 12.29
C CYS A 498 -30.23 21.78 12.96
N GLY A 499 -29.97 22.87 12.21
CA GLY A 499 -29.48 24.14 12.74
C GLY A 499 -28.00 24.16 13.12
N PHE A 500 -27.26 23.07 12.92
CA PHE A 500 -25.84 22.99 13.27
C PHE A 500 -24.96 23.56 12.16
N ASN A 501 -24.37 24.74 12.40
CA ASN A 501 -23.35 25.29 11.51
C ASN A 501 -22.04 24.46 11.60
N PHE A 502 -21.91 23.49 10.67
CA PHE A 502 -20.83 22.52 10.58
C PHE A 502 -19.70 23.03 9.68
N THR A 503 -18.96 24.02 10.20
CA THR A 503 -17.82 24.69 9.54
C THR A 503 -16.68 23.71 9.23
N SER A 504 -15.84 24.06 8.25
CA SER A 504 -14.78 23.20 7.71
C SER A 504 -13.84 22.64 8.78
N LEU A 505 -13.44 23.46 9.77
CA LEU A 505 -12.60 23.00 10.87
C LEU A 505 -13.30 22.03 11.83
N LYS A 506 -14.63 22.16 12.04
CA LYS A 506 -15.41 21.19 12.84
C LYS A 506 -15.54 19.85 12.12
N ARG A 507 -15.67 19.87 10.79
CA ARG A 507 -15.64 18.65 9.96
C ARG A 507 -14.30 17.93 10.13
N MET A 508 -13.17 18.64 10.01
CA MET A 508 -11.84 18.05 10.23
C MET A 508 -11.67 17.43 11.64
N VAL A 509 -12.21 18.06 12.70
CA VAL A 509 -12.26 17.46 14.05
C VAL A 509 -13.03 16.13 14.03
N VAL A 510 -14.24 16.09 13.45
CA VAL A 510 -15.03 14.85 13.35
C VAL A 510 -14.31 13.78 12.53
N GLY A 511 -13.64 14.14 11.44
CA GLY A 511 -12.86 13.20 10.62
C GLY A 511 -11.71 12.55 11.39
N MET A 512 -11.01 13.30 12.26
CA MET A 512 -10.00 12.74 13.16
C MET A 512 -10.58 11.83 14.25
N LEU A 513 -11.78 12.12 14.78
CA LEU A 513 -12.47 11.21 15.70
C LEU A 513 -12.87 9.89 15.01
N LEU A 514 -13.37 9.95 13.78
CA LEU A 514 -13.73 8.77 12.98
C LEU A 514 -12.50 7.89 12.70
N ALA A 515 -11.37 8.48 12.30
CA ALA A 515 -10.11 7.75 12.09
C ALA A 515 -9.52 7.17 13.39
N SER A 516 -9.65 7.86 14.54
CA SER A 516 -9.27 7.30 15.85
C SER A 516 -10.13 6.07 16.20
N MET A 517 -11.46 6.13 16.00
CA MET A 517 -12.35 4.98 16.19
C MET A 517 -12.09 3.83 15.20
N ALA A 518 -11.66 4.13 13.97
CA ALA A 518 -11.24 3.11 13.00
C ALA A 518 -10.06 2.27 13.53
N PHE A 519 -9.12 2.91 14.24
CA PHE A 519 -7.98 2.21 14.86
C PHE A 519 -8.36 1.45 16.13
N VAL A 520 -9.36 1.92 16.89
CA VAL A 520 -9.97 1.10 17.97
C VAL A 520 -10.61 -0.16 17.40
N ALA A 521 -11.33 -0.05 16.27
CA ALA A 521 -11.88 -1.21 15.57
C ALA A 521 -10.77 -2.16 15.06
N ALA A 522 -9.70 -1.64 14.47
CA ALA A 522 -8.56 -2.43 14.02
C ALA A 522 -7.84 -3.16 15.18
N ALA A 523 -7.75 -2.54 16.36
CA ALA A 523 -7.23 -3.19 17.57
C ALA A 523 -8.14 -4.32 18.06
N ILE A 524 -9.46 -4.14 18.02
CA ILE A 524 -10.42 -5.21 18.38
C ILE A 524 -10.30 -6.39 17.41
N VAL A 525 -10.27 -6.13 16.10
CA VAL A 525 -10.06 -7.18 15.08
C VAL A 525 -8.73 -7.91 15.31
N GLN A 526 -7.67 -7.18 15.64
CA GLN A 526 -6.36 -7.76 15.95
C GLN A 526 -6.40 -8.69 17.17
N VAL A 527 -7.10 -8.30 18.24
CA VAL A 527 -7.26 -9.14 19.45
C VAL A 527 -8.08 -10.40 19.17
N GLU A 528 -9.07 -10.37 18.26
CA GLU A 528 -9.78 -11.59 17.83
C GLU A 528 -8.90 -12.50 16.95
N ILE A 529 -8.04 -11.94 16.10
CA ILE A 529 -7.05 -12.70 15.31
C ILE A 529 -6.06 -13.41 16.24
N GLU A 530 -5.47 -12.70 17.20
CA GLU A 530 -4.40 -13.23 18.07
C GLU A 530 -4.85 -14.42 18.94
N LYS A 531 -6.14 -14.49 19.32
CA LYS A 531 -6.74 -15.69 19.96
C LYS A 531 -6.70 -16.96 19.09
N THR A 532 -6.51 -16.81 17.77
CA THR A 532 -6.51 -17.89 16.78
C THR A 532 -5.14 -18.14 16.15
N LEU A 533 -4.12 -17.37 16.54
CA LEU A 533 -2.74 -17.56 16.11
C LEU A 533 -2.01 -18.52 17.08
N PRO A 534 -1.24 -19.49 16.56
CA PRO A 534 -0.44 -20.35 17.42
C PRO A 534 0.74 -19.55 17.99
N VAL A 535 1.03 -19.72 19.28
CA VAL A 535 2.21 -19.12 19.92
C VAL A 535 3.47 -19.85 19.46
N PHE A 536 4.46 -19.11 18.98
CA PHE A 536 5.80 -19.61 18.65
C PHE A 536 6.79 -19.25 19.77
N PRO A 537 7.83 -20.07 20.03
CA PRO A 537 8.77 -19.82 21.12
C PRO A 537 9.60 -18.55 20.85
N LYS A 538 9.74 -17.67 21.85
CA LYS A 538 10.47 -16.40 21.74
C LYS A 538 11.75 -16.44 22.60
N GLY A 539 12.91 -16.20 22.00
CA GLY A 539 14.20 -16.13 22.71
C GLY A 539 14.65 -17.49 23.25
N ASN A 540 14.88 -17.60 24.57
CA ASN A 540 15.38 -18.82 25.23
C ASN A 540 14.28 -19.88 25.50
N GLU A 541 13.30 -19.94 24.61
CA GLU A 541 12.21 -20.91 24.65
C GLU A 541 12.39 -21.96 23.55
N VAL A 542 11.85 -23.15 23.78
CA VAL A 542 11.73 -24.23 22.81
C VAL A 542 10.32 -24.79 22.88
N GLN A 543 9.76 -25.18 21.74
CA GLN A 543 8.51 -25.93 21.70
C GLN A 543 8.75 -27.37 21.27
N ILE A 544 8.17 -28.33 22.02
CA ILE A 544 8.31 -29.77 21.76
C ILE A 544 6.91 -30.38 21.63
N LYS A 545 6.66 -31.04 20.49
CA LYS A 545 5.52 -31.93 20.25
C LYS A 545 5.99 -33.38 20.33
N VAL A 546 5.14 -34.29 20.81
CA VAL A 546 5.48 -35.73 20.90
C VAL A 546 4.52 -36.55 20.05
N LEU A 547 5.04 -37.34 19.13
CA LEU A 547 4.25 -38.28 18.33
C LEU A 547 4.71 -39.70 18.63
N ASN A 548 3.81 -40.49 19.21
CA ASN A 548 4.00 -41.94 19.30
C ASN A 548 3.59 -42.55 17.95
N ILE A 549 4.58 -43.06 17.22
CA ILE A 549 4.38 -43.71 15.91
C ILE A 549 4.42 -45.24 16.04
N GLY A 550 4.86 -45.77 17.19
CA GLY A 550 4.83 -47.20 17.52
C GLY A 550 3.52 -47.66 18.17
N ASN A 551 3.37 -48.97 18.31
CA ASN A 551 2.12 -49.61 18.73
C ASN A 551 1.86 -49.56 20.25
N ASP A 552 2.93 -49.56 21.07
CA ASP A 552 2.83 -49.58 22.53
C ASP A 552 2.55 -48.19 23.11
N ILE A 553 1.91 -48.13 24.28
CA ILE A 553 1.64 -46.87 24.98
C ILE A 553 2.95 -46.33 25.59
N MET A 554 3.37 -45.14 25.15
CA MET A 554 4.60 -44.48 25.62
C MET A 554 4.27 -43.38 26.64
N THR A 555 5.08 -43.28 27.69
CA THR A 555 5.01 -42.23 28.69
C THR A 555 6.32 -41.46 28.74
N ILE A 556 6.27 -40.18 28.40
CA ILE A 556 7.41 -39.27 28.32
C ILE A 556 7.36 -38.29 29.51
N SER A 557 8.41 -38.26 30.32
CA SER A 557 8.54 -37.31 31.42
C SER A 557 9.49 -36.17 31.06
N PHE A 558 8.95 -34.97 31.04
CA PHE A 558 9.66 -33.70 30.99
C PHE A 558 9.92 -33.17 32.41
N PRO A 559 10.75 -32.13 32.60
CA PRO A 559 10.95 -31.51 33.91
C PRO A 559 9.67 -30.87 34.43
N GLY A 560 9.00 -31.55 35.37
CA GLY A 560 7.77 -31.09 36.03
C GLY A 560 6.45 -31.48 35.36
N THR A 561 6.47 -32.20 34.23
CA THR A 561 5.25 -32.65 33.52
C THR A 561 5.48 -34.01 32.87
N THR A 562 4.50 -34.90 32.93
CA THR A 562 4.55 -36.23 32.29
C THR A 562 3.38 -36.40 31.31
N VAL A 563 3.67 -36.89 30.12
CA VAL A 563 2.70 -37.06 29.02
C VAL A 563 2.68 -38.51 28.56
N THR A 564 1.49 -39.13 28.59
CA THR A 564 1.26 -40.45 28.00
C THR A 564 0.63 -40.27 26.62
N VAL A 565 1.23 -40.86 25.59
CA VAL A 565 0.79 -40.77 24.19
C VAL A 565 0.47 -42.14 23.62
N ASN A 566 -0.76 -42.29 23.14
CA ASN A 566 -1.21 -43.44 22.38
C ASN A 566 -1.06 -43.16 20.89
N GLN A 567 -0.82 -44.19 20.08
CA GLN A 567 -0.71 -44.11 18.61
C GLN A 567 -1.95 -43.45 17.96
N THR A 568 -3.11 -43.51 18.62
CA THR A 568 -4.41 -43.02 18.14
C THR A 568 -4.88 -41.69 18.77
N SER A 569 -3.96 -40.89 19.34
CA SER A 569 -4.28 -39.59 19.96
C SER A 569 -4.01 -38.40 19.01
N PRO A 570 -4.97 -37.96 18.15
CA PRO A 570 -4.75 -36.87 17.18
C PRO A 570 -4.48 -35.50 17.84
N LYS A 571 -4.84 -35.34 19.12
CA LYS A 571 -4.50 -34.17 19.93
C LYS A 571 -3.10 -34.32 20.54
N SER A 572 -2.08 -34.04 19.73
CA SER A 572 -0.73 -33.79 20.19
C SER A 572 -0.38 -32.32 19.93
N GLU A 573 -0.32 -31.53 21.01
CA GLU A 573 -0.09 -30.08 21.00
C GLU A 573 1.39 -29.76 21.30
N PHE A 574 1.86 -28.59 20.88
CA PHE A 574 3.22 -28.12 21.17
C PHE A 574 3.34 -27.61 22.60
N MET A 575 4.16 -28.28 23.42
CA MET A 575 4.46 -27.84 24.79
C MET A 575 5.65 -26.87 24.78
N THR A 576 5.53 -25.73 25.47
CA THR A 576 6.59 -24.72 25.54
C THR A 576 7.43 -24.91 26.80
N PHE A 577 8.75 -24.96 26.65
CA PHE A 577 9.72 -25.04 27.72
C PHE A 577 10.76 -23.92 27.59
N ASN A 578 11.33 -23.49 28.71
CA ASN A 578 12.52 -22.64 28.71
C ASN A 578 13.77 -23.53 28.68
N ALA A 579 14.73 -23.27 27.78
CA ALA A 579 15.81 -24.23 27.51
C ALA A 579 16.72 -24.45 28.73
N ASP A 580 16.97 -23.41 29.55
CA ASP A 580 17.76 -23.52 30.80
C ASP A 580 17.16 -24.52 31.80
N LYS A 581 15.86 -24.81 31.69
CA LYS A 581 15.10 -25.72 32.56
C LYS A 581 14.87 -27.09 31.94
N LEU A 582 15.20 -27.30 30.66
CA LEU A 582 15.02 -28.57 29.95
C LEU A 582 16.18 -29.53 30.22
N THR A 583 16.43 -29.84 31.50
CA THR A 583 17.63 -30.58 31.95
C THR A 583 17.68 -32.03 31.50
N SER A 584 16.52 -32.68 31.36
CA SER A 584 16.40 -34.05 30.87
C SER A 584 14.97 -34.37 30.43
N ILE A 585 14.83 -35.23 29.43
CA ILE A 585 13.55 -35.81 28.98
C ILE A 585 13.70 -37.33 29.01
N TYR A 586 12.74 -38.02 29.60
CA TYR A 586 12.78 -39.47 29.78
C TYR A 586 11.63 -40.17 29.03
N ILE A 587 11.94 -41.23 28.29
CA ILE A 587 10.95 -42.12 27.66
C ILE A 587 10.81 -43.37 28.53
N SER A 588 9.58 -43.84 28.70
CA SER A 588 9.25 -45.07 29.43
C SER A 588 8.05 -45.79 28.80
N SER A 589 8.00 -47.11 28.95
CA SER A 589 6.86 -47.94 28.61
C SER A 589 6.63 -48.98 29.72
N THR A 590 5.44 -49.58 29.78
CA THR A 590 5.04 -50.45 30.89
C THR A 590 5.96 -51.68 30.98
N GLY A 591 6.72 -51.79 32.08
CA GLY A 591 7.69 -52.87 32.29
C GLY A 591 9.05 -52.70 31.56
N SER A 592 9.27 -51.59 30.88
CA SER A 592 10.53 -51.27 30.18
C SER A 592 11.45 -50.39 31.04
N PRO A 593 12.78 -50.41 30.81
CA PRO A 593 13.69 -49.43 31.40
C PRO A 593 13.38 -48.00 30.92
N VAL A 594 13.86 -47.02 31.67
CA VAL A 594 13.68 -45.59 31.36
C VAL A 594 14.87 -45.09 30.55
N THR A 595 14.62 -44.53 29.37
CA THR A 595 15.65 -44.02 28.45
C THR A 595 15.72 -42.50 28.50
N LEU A 596 16.94 -41.95 28.57
CA LEU A 596 17.19 -40.50 28.47
C LEU A 596 17.22 -40.10 26.98
N VAL A 597 16.45 -39.08 26.61
CA VAL A 597 16.53 -38.45 25.28
C VAL A 597 17.74 -37.53 25.24
N THR A 598 18.79 -37.95 24.53
CA THR A 598 19.96 -37.10 24.26
C THR A 598 19.79 -36.37 22.93
N HIS A 599 19.42 -35.08 22.98
CA HIS A 599 19.37 -34.18 21.83
C HIS A 599 19.63 -32.73 22.28
N ASN A 600 20.27 -31.92 21.45
CA ASN A 600 20.47 -30.50 21.71
C ASN A 600 19.36 -29.69 21.03
N PHE A 601 18.32 -29.34 21.78
CA PHE A 601 17.19 -28.60 21.27
C PHE A 601 17.55 -27.13 20.99
N GLU A 602 17.33 -26.66 19.77
CA GLU A 602 17.62 -25.28 19.40
C GLU A 602 16.63 -24.28 20.05
N GLN A 603 17.17 -23.16 20.55
CA GLN A 603 16.39 -22.05 21.08
C GLN A 603 15.62 -21.34 19.95
N GLY A 604 14.42 -20.84 20.26
CA GLY A 604 13.53 -20.17 19.30
C GLY A 604 12.91 -21.11 18.25
N HIS A 605 13.01 -22.43 18.41
CA HIS A 605 12.56 -23.42 17.42
C HIS A 605 11.54 -24.41 17.96
N ARG A 606 10.74 -24.96 17.04
CA ARG A 606 9.87 -26.12 17.27
C ARG A 606 10.59 -27.42 16.95
N HIS A 607 10.28 -28.46 17.70
CA HIS A 607 10.79 -29.82 17.49
C HIS A 607 9.68 -30.85 17.68
N THR A 608 9.67 -31.88 16.85
CA THR A 608 8.80 -33.05 16.98
C THR A 608 9.64 -34.25 17.44
N LEU A 609 9.36 -34.76 18.65
CA LEU A 609 9.92 -36.01 19.18
C LEU A 609 9.06 -37.18 18.69
N LEU A 610 9.61 -37.96 17.75
CA LEU A 610 9.07 -39.23 17.29
C LEU A 610 9.50 -40.35 18.23
N VAL A 611 8.57 -41.21 18.67
CA VAL A 611 8.85 -42.36 19.54
C VAL A 611 8.14 -43.60 19.01
N TRP A 612 8.83 -44.74 18.96
CA TRP A 612 8.24 -46.03 18.56
C TRP A 612 8.66 -47.23 19.41
N GLY A 613 9.57 -47.03 20.36
CA GLY A 613 9.93 -48.02 21.38
C GLY A 613 10.51 -47.31 22.61
N PRO A 614 10.61 -47.98 23.77
CA PRO A 614 11.17 -47.38 24.98
C PRO A 614 12.60 -46.85 24.79
N ASN A 615 13.39 -47.52 23.94
CA ASN A 615 14.75 -47.13 23.60
C ASN A 615 14.87 -46.44 22.21
N ASN A 616 13.76 -46.32 21.46
CA ASN A 616 13.77 -45.97 20.04
C ASN A 616 12.99 -44.68 19.81
N TYR A 617 13.73 -43.61 19.51
CA TYR A 617 13.19 -42.27 19.28
C TYR A 617 14.02 -41.52 18.22
N GLN A 618 13.43 -40.48 17.64
CA GLN A 618 14.11 -39.51 16.78
C GLN A 618 13.57 -38.11 17.08
N VAL A 619 14.43 -37.10 17.13
CA VAL A 619 14.01 -35.69 17.21
C VAL A 619 14.15 -35.08 15.84
N VAL A 620 13.05 -34.52 15.33
CA VAL A 620 13.01 -33.72 14.11
C VAL A 620 12.89 -32.25 14.51
N LYS A 621 13.69 -31.38 13.90
CA LYS A 621 13.52 -29.93 13.98
C LYS A 621 12.39 -29.53 13.04
N ASP A 622 11.42 -28.77 13.50
CA ASP A 622 10.31 -28.33 12.66
C ASP A 622 10.66 -26.99 12.01
N GLY A 623 10.75 -26.92 10.67
CA GLY A 623 10.95 -25.65 9.94
C GLY A 623 9.82 -24.61 10.09
N LEU A 624 8.75 -24.96 10.80
CA LEU A 624 7.52 -24.17 10.93
C LEU A 624 7.57 -23.17 12.11
N ASN A 625 8.49 -22.20 12.02
CA ASN A 625 8.68 -21.14 13.02
C ASN A 625 7.67 -19.96 12.90
N GLN A 626 6.82 -19.96 11.88
CA GLN A 626 5.75 -18.97 11.67
C GLN A 626 4.51 -19.62 11.03
N LYS A 627 3.36 -18.93 11.06
CA LYS A 627 2.13 -19.42 10.42
C LYS A 627 2.30 -19.42 8.89
N PRO A 628 1.85 -20.47 8.16
CA PRO A 628 1.94 -20.52 6.70
C PRO A 628 1.39 -19.26 6.02
N GLU A 629 2.24 -18.62 5.22
CA GLU A 629 1.89 -17.39 4.51
C GLU A 629 1.07 -17.65 3.25
N LYS A 630 0.70 -16.56 2.54
CA LYS A 630 0.08 -16.58 1.20
C LYS A 630 -1.27 -17.31 1.11
N GLY A 631 -1.84 -17.73 2.24
CA GLY A 631 -2.98 -18.66 2.29
C GLY A 631 -2.62 -20.09 1.92
N GLN A 632 -1.34 -20.39 1.76
CA GLN A 632 -0.85 -21.75 1.57
C GLN A 632 -0.94 -22.53 2.88
N ASN A 633 -0.87 -23.84 2.76
CA ASN A 633 -1.08 -24.77 3.85
C ASN A 633 0.10 -25.74 3.90
N GLY A 634 0.74 -25.81 5.07
CA GLY A 634 1.91 -26.66 5.29
C GLY A 634 1.49 -28.13 5.38
N ILE A 635 2.10 -28.98 4.57
CA ILE A 635 1.99 -30.43 4.71
C ILE A 635 3.35 -30.98 5.08
N ARG A 636 3.38 -32.00 5.93
CA ARG A 636 4.54 -32.82 6.24
C ARG A 636 4.15 -34.29 6.28
N PHE A 637 5.03 -35.18 5.88
CA PHE A 637 4.85 -36.63 6.00
C PHE A 637 5.82 -37.19 7.04
N VAL A 638 5.33 -38.04 7.95
CA VAL A 638 6.13 -38.80 8.92
C VAL A 638 6.02 -40.27 8.56
N ASN A 639 7.16 -40.94 8.50
CA ASN A 639 7.24 -42.36 8.18
C ASN A 639 7.30 -43.18 9.48
N ALA A 640 6.30 -44.02 9.76
CA ALA A 640 6.30 -44.96 10.90
C ALA A 640 6.68 -46.39 10.50
N LEU A 641 7.24 -46.58 9.30
CA LEU A 641 7.59 -47.87 8.72
C LEU A 641 9.10 -48.12 8.84
N ALA A 642 9.49 -49.40 8.78
CA ALA A 642 10.89 -49.81 8.73
C ALA A 642 11.55 -49.50 7.37
N GLU A 643 10.77 -49.47 6.29
CA GLU A 643 11.16 -49.07 4.94
C GLU A 643 11.10 -47.54 4.73
N SER A 644 11.81 -47.01 3.74
CA SER A 644 11.66 -45.63 3.26
C SER A 644 10.63 -45.57 2.12
N PHE A 645 9.82 -44.52 2.03
CA PHE A 645 8.85 -44.34 0.94
C PHE A 645 9.00 -42.99 0.21
N ASN A 646 8.71 -43.00 -1.09
CA ASN A 646 8.57 -41.79 -1.88
C ASN A 646 7.12 -41.29 -1.83
N VAL A 647 6.94 -39.99 -1.56
CA VAL A 647 5.64 -39.33 -1.71
C VAL A 647 5.58 -38.55 -3.01
N THR A 648 4.43 -38.57 -3.69
CA THR A 648 4.08 -37.58 -4.71
C THR A 648 2.81 -36.84 -4.29
N VAL A 649 2.70 -35.54 -4.61
CA VAL A 649 1.52 -34.72 -4.33
C VAL A 649 1.17 -33.94 -5.59
N ASP A 650 -0.10 -34.02 -6.04
CA ASP A 650 -0.57 -33.46 -7.31
C ASP A 650 0.40 -33.75 -8.49
N GLU A 651 0.82 -35.02 -8.60
CA GLU A 651 1.72 -35.57 -9.63
C GLU A 651 3.19 -35.09 -9.60
N GLN A 652 3.55 -34.15 -8.72
CA GLN A 652 4.93 -33.74 -8.46
C GLN A 652 5.59 -34.66 -7.42
N LEU A 653 6.87 -35.03 -7.64
CA LEU A 653 7.67 -35.74 -6.62
C LEU A 653 7.92 -34.81 -5.43
N TYR A 654 7.64 -35.29 -4.22
CA TYR A 654 7.76 -34.54 -2.98
C TYR A 654 9.15 -34.75 -2.38
N GLU A 655 9.37 -35.90 -1.75
CA GLU A 655 10.62 -36.29 -1.09
C GLU A 655 10.62 -37.82 -0.85
N ASN A 656 11.78 -38.39 -0.53
CA ASN A 656 11.95 -39.76 -0.06
C ASN A 656 12.06 -39.75 1.48
N VAL A 657 10.99 -40.13 2.17
CA VAL A 657 10.93 -40.06 3.63
C VAL A 657 11.55 -41.33 4.22
N THR A 658 12.72 -41.18 4.85
CA THR A 658 13.45 -42.32 5.42
C THR A 658 12.71 -42.97 6.59
N SER A 659 13.00 -44.25 6.82
CA SER A 659 12.53 -45.05 7.97
C SER A 659 12.52 -44.25 9.27
N HIS A 660 11.38 -44.23 9.98
CA HIS A 660 11.18 -43.57 11.28
C HIS A 660 11.45 -42.05 11.35
N ASN A 661 11.57 -41.38 10.20
CA ASN A 661 11.86 -39.96 10.07
C ASN A 661 10.66 -39.14 9.55
N ALA A 662 10.82 -37.82 9.41
CA ALA A 662 9.86 -36.93 8.76
C ALA A 662 10.47 -36.23 7.54
N SER A 663 9.61 -35.79 6.62
CA SER A 663 9.93 -34.82 5.58
C SER A 663 10.04 -33.40 6.16
N GLU A 664 10.53 -32.47 5.36
CA GLU A 664 10.28 -31.04 5.61
C GLU A 664 8.81 -30.65 5.31
N TYR A 665 8.44 -29.44 5.73
CA TYR A 665 7.13 -28.84 5.42
C TYR A 665 7.13 -28.19 4.02
N HIS A 666 6.26 -28.65 3.12
CA HIS A 666 6.01 -28.01 1.82
C HIS A 666 4.62 -27.36 1.80
N PHE A 667 4.47 -26.28 1.04
CA PHE A 667 3.33 -25.36 1.14
C PHE A 667 2.41 -25.40 -0.08
N PHE A 668 1.17 -25.86 0.10
CA PHE A 668 0.20 -26.08 -0.99
C PHE A 668 -0.90 -25.02 -1.00
N SER A 669 -1.50 -24.77 -2.17
CA SER A 669 -2.72 -23.96 -2.27
C SER A 669 -3.87 -24.55 -1.45
N SER A 670 -4.83 -23.72 -1.05
CA SER A 670 -6.13 -24.16 -0.50
C SER A 670 -6.82 -25.21 -1.39
N GLY A 671 -7.69 -26.02 -0.79
CA GLY A 671 -8.49 -27.05 -1.46
C GLY A 671 -8.14 -28.49 -1.08
N GLU A 672 -8.72 -29.45 -1.78
CA GLU A 672 -8.41 -30.88 -1.62
C GLU A 672 -7.20 -31.25 -2.50
N LYS A 673 -6.23 -31.98 -1.96
CA LYS A 673 -5.01 -32.42 -2.66
C LYS A 673 -4.94 -33.94 -2.69
N SER A 674 -4.36 -34.51 -3.74
CA SER A 674 -4.16 -35.97 -3.83
C SER A 674 -2.69 -36.32 -3.71
N PHE A 675 -2.37 -37.27 -2.83
CA PHE A 675 -1.01 -37.73 -2.59
C PHE A 675 -0.89 -39.24 -2.77
N THR A 676 0.25 -39.70 -3.27
CA THR A 676 0.51 -41.13 -3.52
C THR A 676 1.77 -41.56 -2.77
N ILE A 677 1.72 -42.72 -2.12
CA ILE A 677 2.82 -43.30 -1.36
C ILE A 677 3.36 -44.50 -2.13
N ASN A 678 4.62 -44.43 -2.55
CA ASN A 678 5.27 -45.50 -3.31
C ASN A 678 6.44 -46.09 -2.52
N SER A 679 6.38 -47.39 -2.25
CA SER A 679 7.49 -48.17 -1.70
C SER A 679 7.45 -49.61 -2.21
N SER A 680 8.57 -50.32 -2.09
CA SER A 680 8.77 -51.68 -2.60
C SER A 680 8.06 -52.78 -1.80
N GLU A 681 7.72 -52.58 -0.52
CA GLU A 681 6.98 -53.59 0.28
C GLU A 681 5.46 -53.39 0.26
N ILE A 682 4.94 -52.32 -0.36
CA ILE A 682 3.48 -52.08 -0.43
C ILE A 682 2.86 -53.09 -1.40
N LEU A 683 2.01 -53.96 -0.87
CA LEU A 683 1.30 -54.99 -1.63
C LEU A 683 0.37 -54.37 -2.68
N GLN A 684 0.35 -54.94 -3.89
CA GLN A 684 -0.45 -54.43 -5.02
C GLN A 684 -1.98 -54.34 -4.77
N HIS A 685 -2.50 -54.95 -3.70
CA HIS A 685 -3.90 -54.83 -3.31
C HIS A 685 -4.20 -53.61 -2.42
N CYS A 686 -3.18 -52.89 -1.95
CA CYS A 686 -3.36 -51.75 -1.06
C CYS A 686 -3.70 -50.48 -1.84
N GLU A 687 -4.61 -49.66 -1.28
CA GLU A 687 -4.77 -48.28 -1.71
C GLU A 687 -3.48 -47.52 -1.38
N ASN A 688 -2.83 -46.95 -2.40
CA ASN A 688 -1.60 -46.18 -2.27
C ASN A 688 -1.80 -44.68 -2.54
N LYS A 689 -2.96 -44.29 -3.08
CA LYS A 689 -3.34 -42.91 -3.38
C LYS A 689 -4.41 -42.44 -2.40
N PHE A 690 -4.08 -41.41 -1.63
CA PHE A 690 -4.92 -40.82 -0.61
C PHE A 690 -5.28 -39.38 -0.97
N LYS A 691 -6.18 -38.79 -0.17
CA LYS A 691 -6.52 -37.37 -0.24
C LYS A 691 -6.21 -36.68 1.08
N THR A 692 -5.87 -35.40 1.00
CA THR A 692 -5.79 -34.54 2.19
C THR A 692 -7.18 -34.22 2.73
N SER A 693 -7.25 -33.76 3.98
CA SER A 693 -8.37 -32.89 4.38
C SER A 693 -8.45 -31.67 3.45
N TYR A 694 -9.62 -31.02 3.37
CA TYR A 694 -9.76 -29.77 2.63
C TYR A 694 -8.90 -28.69 3.31
N LEU A 695 -7.85 -28.24 2.63
CA LEU A 695 -6.86 -27.32 3.19
C LEU A 695 -7.44 -25.91 3.24
N GLU A 696 -7.67 -25.39 4.45
CA GLU A 696 -8.18 -24.04 4.68
C GLU A 696 -7.05 -23.06 5.08
N PHE A 697 -7.12 -21.86 4.50
CA PHE A 697 -6.13 -20.78 4.51
C PHE A 697 -5.23 -20.71 5.77
N GLY A 698 -3.93 -20.96 5.59
CA GLY A 698 -2.89 -20.78 6.62
C GLY A 698 -2.75 -21.92 7.63
N SER A 699 -3.28 -23.11 7.32
CA SER A 699 -3.20 -24.31 8.19
C SER A 699 -1.91 -25.10 8.00
N ALA A 700 -1.57 -25.96 8.96
CA ALA A 700 -0.48 -26.92 8.82
C ALA A 700 -0.84 -28.30 9.39
N TYR A 701 -0.44 -29.36 8.69
CA TYR A 701 -0.79 -30.75 8.99
C TYR A 701 0.39 -31.71 8.81
N THR A 702 0.53 -32.63 9.77
CA THR A 702 1.46 -33.76 9.70
C THR A 702 0.69 -35.06 9.44
N TYR A 703 1.03 -35.74 8.35
CA TYR A 703 0.46 -37.03 7.95
C TYR A 703 1.42 -38.15 8.38
N VAL A 704 1.09 -38.86 9.45
CA VAL A 704 1.87 -40.01 9.96
C VAL A 704 1.43 -41.26 9.22
N ILE A 705 2.31 -41.84 8.41
CA ILE A 705 2.05 -43.03 7.61
C ILE A 705 2.41 -44.27 8.44
N THR A 706 1.37 -45.01 8.83
CA THR A 706 1.43 -46.23 9.65
C THR A 706 1.02 -47.45 8.84
N ARG A 707 1.31 -48.68 9.29
CA ARG A 707 0.66 -49.90 8.77
C ARG A 707 -0.46 -50.31 9.73
N LYS A 708 -1.71 -50.30 9.27
CA LYS A 708 -2.82 -50.90 10.01
C LYS A 708 -3.00 -52.35 9.58
N ASP A 709 -3.34 -53.22 10.53
CA ASP A 709 -3.65 -54.63 10.31
C ASP A 709 -2.56 -55.36 9.47
N ASN A 710 -1.30 -55.03 9.78
CA ASN A 710 -0.04 -55.58 9.26
C ASN A 710 0.15 -55.65 7.73
N SER A 711 -0.64 -54.95 6.91
CA SER A 711 -0.62 -55.16 5.45
C SER A 711 -0.60 -53.89 4.58
N CYS A 712 -1.37 -52.85 4.91
CA CYS A 712 -1.49 -51.66 4.07
C CYS A 712 -1.12 -50.36 4.80
N PRO A 713 -0.56 -49.36 4.08
CA PRO A 713 -0.31 -48.03 4.64
C PRO A 713 -1.62 -47.31 4.95
N THR A 714 -1.67 -46.61 6.07
CA THR A 714 -2.80 -45.77 6.50
C THR A 714 -2.30 -44.43 7.04
N PRO A 715 -2.67 -43.29 6.44
CA PRO A 715 -2.31 -41.97 6.95
C PRO A 715 -3.16 -41.62 8.19
N MET A 716 -2.49 -41.26 9.29
CA MET A 716 -3.10 -40.57 10.44
C MET A 716 -2.80 -39.07 10.35
N ILE A 717 -3.82 -38.22 10.49
CA ILE A 717 -3.69 -36.77 10.31
C ILE A 717 -3.61 -36.09 11.67
N PHE A 718 -2.58 -35.27 11.86
CA PHE A 718 -2.41 -34.39 13.00
C PHE A 718 -2.46 -32.94 12.52
N GLU A 719 -3.23 -32.09 13.21
CA GLU A 719 -3.15 -30.64 13.02
C GLU A 719 -1.96 -30.08 13.81
N ASP A 720 -1.13 -29.30 13.14
CA ASP A 720 0.01 -28.58 13.73
C ASP A 720 -0.31 -27.09 13.88
N ILE A 721 -1.09 -26.53 12.94
CA ILE A 721 -1.62 -25.18 13.01
C ILE A 721 -3.04 -25.15 12.43
N ALA A 722 -3.99 -24.66 13.21
CA ALA A 722 -5.38 -24.45 12.79
C ALA A 722 -5.50 -23.37 11.68
N PRO A 723 -6.45 -23.52 10.74
CA PRO A 723 -6.71 -22.53 9.68
C PRO A 723 -7.13 -21.16 10.22
N ASN A 724 -7.02 -20.11 9.40
CA ASN A 724 -7.56 -18.79 9.74
C ASN A 724 -9.09 -18.81 9.76
N THR A 725 -9.69 -18.66 10.94
CA THR A 725 -11.16 -18.63 11.13
C THR A 725 -11.74 -17.20 11.06
N VAL A 726 -10.94 -16.18 11.37
CA VAL A 726 -11.37 -14.77 11.38
C VAL A 726 -11.42 -14.24 9.94
N SER A 727 -12.61 -13.95 9.40
CA SER A 727 -12.78 -13.49 8.02
C SER A 727 -12.33 -12.04 7.80
N MET A 728 -11.65 -11.78 6.67
CA MET A 728 -11.27 -10.42 6.22
C MET A 728 -12.44 -9.43 6.18
N ALA A 729 -13.69 -9.92 6.06
CA ALA A 729 -14.89 -9.10 6.14
C ALA A 729 -14.96 -8.23 7.41
N LEU A 730 -14.32 -8.64 8.50
CA LEU A 730 -14.26 -7.88 9.76
C LEU A 730 -13.38 -6.61 9.68
N GLN A 731 -12.58 -6.43 8.62
CA GLN A 731 -11.94 -5.14 8.34
C GLN A 731 -12.88 -4.12 7.66
N ILE A 732 -14.06 -4.51 7.15
CA ILE A 732 -14.96 -3.57 6.47
C ILE A 732 -15.40 -2.41 7.41
N PRO A 733 -15.71 -2.63 8.71
CA PRO A 733 -15.99 -1.55 9.65
C PRO A 733 -14.83 -0.57 9.90
N GLN A 734 -13.58 -1.04 10.02
CA GLN A 734 -12.41 -0.13 10.19
C GLN A 734 -12.15 0.68 8.92
N TYR A 735 -12.25 0.07 7.73
CA TYR A 735 -12.22 0.81 6.46
C TYR A 735 -13.37 1.84 6.39
N PHE A 736 -14.61 1.45 6.69
CA PHE A 736 -15.77 2.37 6.67
C PHE A 736 -15.58 3.60 7.57
N LEU A 737 -15.11 3.41 8.80
CA LEU A 737 -14.81 4.51 9.71
C LEU A 737 -13.65 5.38 9.20
N LEU A 738 -12.60 4.77 8.64
CA LEU A 738 -11.45 5.51 8.10
C LEU A 738 -11.83 6.32 6.85
N THR A 739 -12.58 5.77 5.91
CA THR A 739 -13.04 6.50 4.71
C THR A 739 -14.05 7.59 5.05
N CYS A 740 -14.97 7.34 5.99
CA CYS A 740 -15.82 8.41 6.53
C CYS A 740 -14.96 9.53 7.17
N GLY A 741 -13.88 9.16 7.86
CA GLY A 741 -12.87 10.10 8.35
C GLY A 741 -12.20 10.88 7.22
N GLU A 742 -11.72 10.20 6.17
CA GLU A 742 -11.07 10.79 5.00
C GLU A 742 -11.98 11.78 4.27
N VAL A 743 -13.23 11.43 3.95
CA VAL A 743 -14.14 12.31 3.22
C VAL A 743 -14.40 13.60 4.00
N VAL A 744 -14.61 13.51 5.31
CA VAL A 744 -14.95 14.66 6.16
C VAL A 744 -13.69 15.48 6.53
N PHE A 745 -12.50 14.87 6.60
CA PHE A 745 -11.22 15.54 6.88
C PHE A 745 -10.50 16.08 5.64
N SER A 746 -10.25 15.22 4.65
CA SER A 746 -9.35 15.47 3.52
C SER A 746 -9.97 16.39 2.49
N VAL A 747 -11.18 16.08 2.00
CA VAL A 747 -11.88 16.88 0.99
C VAL A 747 -12.17 18.28 1.54
N THR A 748 -12.74 18.35 2.75
CA THR A 748 -12.97 19.61 3.47
C THR A 748 -11.67 20.36 3.76
N GLY A 749 -10.60 19.66 4.14
CA GLY A 749 -9.32 20.27 4.46
C GLY A 749 -8.65 20.90 3.24
N LEU A 750 -8.73 20.26 2.08
CA LEU A 750 -8.29 20.80 0.79
C LEU A 750 -9.12 22.03 0.38
N GLU A 751 -10.45 21.99 0.54
CA GLU A 751 -11.36 23.12 0.30
C GLU A 751 -11.05 24.32 1.21
N PHE A 752 -10.90 24.08 2.52
CA PHE A 752 -10.49 25.08 3.50
C PHE A 752 -9.13 25.70 3.14
N SER A 753 -8.15 24.86 2.80
CA SER A 753 -6.80 25.27 2.40
C SER A 753 -6.82 26.13 1.12
N TYR A 754 -7.72 25.84 0.18
CA TYR A 754 -7.89 26.62 -1.05
C TYR A 754 -8.63 27.95 -0.82
N SER A 755 -9.65 27.96 0.02
CA SER A 755 -10.47 29.15 0.32
C SER A 755 -9.78 30.17 1.23
N GLN A 756 -8.85 29.74 2.09
CA GLN A 756 -8.03 30.62 2.93
C GLN A 756 -6.74 31.09 2.25
N ALA A 757 -6.45 30.63 1.03
CA ALA A 757 -5.24 30.98 0.30
C ALA A 757 -5.38 32.27 -0.53
N PRO A 758 -4.41 33.20 -0.43
CA PRO A 758 -4.26 34.27 -1.41
C PRO A 758 -4.21 33.75 -2.84
N SER A 759 -4.75 34.55 -3.77
CA SER A 759 -4.84 34.25 -5.21
C SER A 759 -3.54 33.69 -5.79
N ASN A 760 -2.42 34.32 -5.45
CA ASN A 760 -1.05 34.02 -5.88
C ASN A 760 -0.28 33.00 -5.01
N MET A 761 -0.86 32.48 -3.91
CA MET A 761 -0.18 31.55 -2.97
C MET A 761 -0.90 30.21 -2.78
N LYS A 762 -1.96 29.93 -3.55
CA LYS A 762 -2.67 28.64 -3.55
C LYS A 762 -1.73 27.43 -3.71
N SER A 763 -0.75 27.50 -4.62
CA SER A 763 0.25 26.43 -4.81
C SER A 763 1.10 26.18 -3.56
N VAL A 764 1.50 27.24 -2.85
CA VAL A 764 2.30 27.14 -1.61
C VAL A 764 1.51 26.45 -0.49
N LEU A 765 0.22 26.76 -0.34
CA LEU A 765 -0.63 26.10 0.67
C LEU A 765 -0.98 24.65 0.34
N GLN A 766 -1.11 24.31 -0.95
CA GLN A 766 -1.29 22.92 -1.40
C GLN A 766 0.01 22.11 -1.23
N ALA A 767 1.17 22.69 -1.51
CA ALA A 767 2.47 22.05 -1.23
C ALA A 767 2.66 21.80 0.29
N GLY A 768 2.27 22.76 1.14
CA GLY A 768 2.25 22.58 2.59
C GLY A 768 1.29 21.49 3.06
N TRP A 769 0.13 21.33 2.41
CA TRP A 769 -0.81 20.25 2.70
C TRP A 769 -0.21 18.88 2.38
N LEU A 770 0.37 18.70 1.19
CA LEU A 770 1.05 17.45 0.80
C LEU A 770 2.22 17.12 1.76
N LEU A 771 2.94 18.14 2.24
CA LEU A 771 4.00 17.96 3.24
C LEU A 771 3.48 17.40 4.58
N THR A 772 2.21 17.62 4.94
CA THR A 772 1.61 16.96 6.14
C THR A 772 1.50 15.45 5.96
N VAL A 773 1.26 14.96 4.74
CA VAL A 773 1.23 13.52 4.41
C VAL A 773 2.64 12.93 4.58
N ALA A 774 3.66 13.62 4.08
CA ALA A 774 5.05 13.19 4.25
C ALA A 774 5.46 13.11 5.73
N PHE A 775 5.13 14.11 6.53
CA PHE A 775 5.38 14.06 7.99
C PHE A 775 4.57 12.97 8.70
N GLY A 776 3.35 12.66 8.25
CA GLY A 776 2.58 11.54 8.82
C GLY A 776 3.27 10.20 8.62
N ASN A 777 3.82 9.97 7.42
CA ASN A 777 4.58 8.77 7.12
C ASN A 777 5.92 8.71 7.90
N PHE A 778 6.57 9.85 8.16
CA PHE A 778 7.72 9.91 9.07
C PHE A 778 7.36 9.60 10.54
N ILE A 779 6.15 9.91 11.02
CA ILE A 779 5.69 9.49 12.36
C ILE A 779 5.59 7.96 12.43
N VAL A 780 5.05 7.30 11.40
CA VAL A 780 4.99 5.82 11.36
C VAL A 780 6.38 5.20 11.33
N LEU A 781 7.32 5.78 10.55
CA LEU A 781 8.72 5.35 10.54
C LEU A 781 9.37 5.41 11.94
N ILE A 782 9.11 6.47 12.71
CA ILE A 782 9.63 6.62 14.08
C ILE A 782 9.02 5.57 15.02
N VAL A 783 7.71 5.32 14.95
CA VAL A 783 7.04 4.33 15.80
C VAL A 783 7.49 2.90 15.47
N ALA A 784 7.49 2.52 14.19
CA ALA A 784 7.92 1.19 13.75
C ALA A 784 9.42 0.95 14.00
N GLY A 785 10.26 1.97 13.78
CA GLY A 785 11.70 1.90 14.00
C GLY A 785 12.12 1.90 15.49
N ALA A 786 11.29 2.44 16.38
CA ALA A 786 11.52 2.40 17.82
C ALA A 786 11.14 1.04 18.46
N GLY A 787 10.39 0.18 17.76
CA GLY A 787 9.96 -1.14 18.23
C GLY A 787 9.34 -1.19 19.64
N PRO A 788 8.48 -0.24 20.05
CA PRO A 788 8.06 -0.11 21.46
C PRO A 788 7.15 -1.25 21.96
N PHE A 789 6.56 -2.03 21.04
CA PHE A 789 5.65 -3.14 21.34
C PHE A 789 6.01 -4.36 20.48
N SER A 790 5.84 -5.55 21.05
CA SER A 790 5.93 -6.83 20.34
C SER A 790 4.61 -7.27 19.70
N GLU A 791 3.47 -6.73 20.16
CA GLU A 791 2.12 -7.16 19.75
C GLU A 791 1.40 -6.04 18.97
N GLN A 792 0.76 -6.38 17.85
CA GLN A 792 0.27 -5.39 16.87
C GLN A 792 -0.95 -4.60 17.37
N TRP A 793 -1.80 -5.18 18.24
CA TRP A 793 -2.96 -4.46 18.78
C TRP A 793 -2.56 -3.24 19.63
N ALA A 794 -1.43 -3.32 20.34
CA ALA A 794 -0.91 -2.24 21.17
C ALA A 794 -0.45 -1.05 20.32
N GLU A 795 0.12 -1.32 19.14
CA GLU A 795 0.47 -0.29 18.15
C GLU A 795 -0.80 0.41 17.63
N TYR A 796 -1.86 -0.33 17.29
CA TYR A 796 -3.14 0.28 16.89
C TYR A 796 -3.77 1.13 18.01
N VAL A 797 -3.74 0.67 19.26
CA VAL A 797 -4.22 1.44 20.43
C VAL A 797 -3.40 2.71 20.66
N LEU A 798 -2.07 2.66 20.51
CA LEU A 798 -1.21 3.85 20.59
C LEU A 798 -1.61 4.86 19.50
N PHE A 799 -1.75 4.43 18.25
CA PHE A 799 -2.14 5.30 17.15
C PHE A 799 -3.53 5.92 17.37
N ALA A 800 -4.52 5.16 17.83
CA ALA A 800 -5.84 5.67 18.19
C ALA A 800 -5.78 6.76 19.28
N ALA A 801 -5.01 6.53 20.34
CA ALA A 801 -4.86 7.44 21.46
C ALA A 801 -4.10 8.72 21.09
N LEU A 802 -3.01 8.61 20.30
CA LEU A 802 -2.27 9.76 19.79
C LEU A 802 -3.15 10.64 18.89
N LEU A 803 -3.94 10.06 17.98
CA LEU A 803 -4.86 10.84 17.16
C LEU A 803 -5.98 11.48 18.00
N LEU A 804 -6.46 10.84 19.06
CA LEU A 804 -7.45 11.44 19.96
C LEU A 804 -6.90 12.67 20.70
N VAL A 805 -5.67 12.60 21.22
CA VAL A 805 -4.98 13.76 21.84
C VAL A 805 -4.77 14.89 20.82
N VAL A 806 -4.31 14.54 19.61
CA VAL A 806 -4.13 15.50 18.51
C VAL A 806 -5.46 16.13 18.07
N CYS A 807 -6.55 15.37 18.04
CA CYS A 807 -7.88 15.86 17.73
C CYS A 807 -8.36 16.91 18.75
N ILE A 808 -8.12 16.68 20.05
CA ILE A 808 -8.42 17.65 21.11
C ILE A 808 -7.59 18.93 20.93
N ILE A 809 -6.28 18.81 20.67
CA ILE A 809 -5.39 19.95 20.40
C ILE A 809 -5.87 20.75 19.18
N PHE A 810 -6.20 20.08 18.08
CA PHE A 810 -6.71 20.73 16.87
C PHE A 810 -8.08 21.37 17.10
N ALA A 811 -8.98 20.75 17.87
CA ALA A 811 -10.28 21.34 18.22
C ALA A 811 -10.12 22.64 19.03
N ILE A 812 -9.13 22.71 19.94
CA ILE A 812 -8.77 23.93 20.67
C ILE A 812 -8.21 24.99 19.69
N MET A 813 -7.26 24.62 18.82
CA MET A 813 -6.68 25.53 17.82
C MET A 813 -7.76 26.08 16.85
N ALA A 814 -8.65 25.22 16.37
CA ALA A 814 -9.77 25.57 15.51
C ALA A 814 -10.77 26.53 16.17
N ARG A 815 -10.98 26.44 17.49
CA ARG A 815 -11.85 27.35 18.25
C ARG A 815 -11.28 28.78 18.30
N PHE A 816 -9.95 28.94 18.24
CA PHE A 816 -9.29 30.25 18.21
C PHE A 816 -8.95 30.73 16.79
N TYR A 817 -9.24 29.95 15.74
CA TYR A 817 -8.97 30.35 14.37
C TYR A 817 -10.01 31.36 13.85
N THR A 818 -9.53 32.49 13.36
CA THR A 818 -10.35 33.48 12.65
C THR A 818 -10.29 33.21 11.15
N TYR A 819 -11.43 32.90 10.55
CA TYR A 819 -11.55 32.79 9.09
C TYR A 819 -11.26 34.15 8.44
N VAL A 820 -10.51 34.13 7.35
CA VAL A 820 -10.13 35.33 6.59
C VAL A 820 -10.58 35.14 5.14
N ASN A 821 -11.20 36.15 4.54
CA ASN A 821 -11.49 36.15 3.11
C ASN A 821 -10.32 36.81 2.34
N PRO A 822 -9.58 36.07 1.48
CA PRO A 822 -8.47 36.65 0.72
C PRO A 822 -8.93 37.74 -0.26
N ALA A 823 -10.12 37.59 -0.85
CA ALA A 823 -10.62 38.51 -1.87
C ALA A 823 -10.96 39.89 -1.28
N GLU A 824 -11.46 39.95 -0.04
CA GLU A 824 -11.71 41.22 0.66
C GLU A 824 -10.41 41.98 0.95
N ILE A 825 -9.34 41.26 1.33
CA ILE A 825 -8.04 41.86 1.62
C ILE A 825 -7.34 42.33 0.34
N ASP A 826 -7.32 41.51 -0.72
CA ASP A 826 -6.77 41.93 -2.02
C ASP A 826 -7.54 43.16 -2.58
N ALA A 827 -8.88 43.20 -2.46
CA ALA A 827 -9.68 44.34 -2.89
C ALA A 827 -9.47 45.62 -2.06
N GLN A 828 -9.11 45.50 -0.77
CA GLN A 828 -8.70 46.65 0.05
C GLN A 828 -7.38 47.24 -0.47
N PHE A 829 -6.36 46.41 -0.75
CA PHE A 829 -5.11 46.89 -1.36
C PHE A 829 -5.34 47.52 -2.73
N ASP A 830 -6.13 46.90 -3.61
CA ASP A 830 -6.49 47.47 -4.93
C ASP A 830 -7.21 48.83 -4.82
N THR A 831 -7.94 49.06 -3.71
CA THR A 831 -8.64 50.32 -3.44
C THR A 831 -7.70 51.39 -2.89
N ASP A 832 -6.79 51.03 -1.99
CA ASP A 832 -5.83 51.98 -1.41
C ASP A 832 -4.68 52.33 -2.36
N GLU A 833 -4.28 51.42 -3.24
CA GLU A 833 -3.42 51.74 -4.40
C GLU A 833 -4.11 52.76 -5.32
N LYS A 834 -5.39 52.56 -5.67
CA LYS A 834 -6.16 53.54 -6.47
C LYS A 834 -6.26 54.90 -5.79
N LYS A 835 -6.46 54.97 -4.46
CA LYS A 835 -6.41 56.25 -3.71
C LYS A 835 -5.05 56.91 -3.84
N LYS A 836 -3.95 56.19 -3.57
CA LYS A 836 -2.59 56.72 -3.68
C LYS A 836 -2.28 57.23 -5.09
N TYR A 837 -2.71 56.53 -6.14
CA TYR A 837 -2.59 57.00 -7.52
C TYR A 837 -3.39 58.28 -7.76
N LEU A 838 -4.65 58.35 -7.32
CA LEU A 838 -5.49 59.55 -7.46
C LEU A 838 -4.95 60.76 -6.69
N GLU A 839 -4.33 60.54 -5.53
CA GLU A 839 -3.67 61.58 -4.75
C GLU A 839 -2.36 62.05 -5.40
N GLN A 840 -1.55 61.14 -5.96
CA GLN A 840 -0.33 61.48 -6.69
C GLN A 840 -0.56 62.11 -8.07
N SER A 841 -1.68 61.80 -8.73
CA SER A 841 -2.03 62.39 -10.03
C SER A 841 -2.67 63.78 -9.94
N ASN A 842 -2.86 64.32 -8.72
CA ASN A 842 -3.60 65.57 -8.51
C ASN A 842 -2.63 66.77 -8.50
N PRO A 843 -2.67 67.70 -9.48
CA PRO A 843 -1.59 68.70 -9.65
C PRO A 843 -1.53 69.82 -8.61
N HIS A 844 -2.46 69.88 -7.66
CA HIS A 844 -2.49 70.90 -6.62
C HIS A 844 -2.04 70.34 -5.27
N PRO A 845 -0.93 70.84 -4.67
CA PRO A 845 -0.62 70.52 -3.29
C PRO A 845 -1.71 71.10 -2.39
N LYS A 846 -2.23 70.29 -1.47
CA LYS A 846 -3.04 70.80 -0.35
C LYS A 846 -2.11 71.69 0.50
N LEU A 847 -2.38 73.00 0.55
CA LEU A 847 -1.77 73.84 1.58
C LEU A 847 -2.33 73.39 2.93
N ASP A 848 -1.44 73.14 3.89
CA ASP A 848 -1.85 72.98 5.29
C ASP A 848 -2.47 74.30 5.79
N PRO A 849 -3.62 74.26 6.49
CA PRO A 849 -4.21 75.46 7.07
C PRO A 849 -3.32 75.98 8.20
N ILE A 850 -2.79 77.19 8.03
CA ILE A 850 -1.96 77.86 9.03
C ILE A 850 -2.76 78.02 10.32
N SER A 851 -2.25 77.45 11.42
CA SER A 851 -2.88 77.53 12.74
C SER A 851 -2.77 78.94 13.33
N GLN A 852 -3.74 79.79 13.00
CA GLN A 852 -3.99 81.05 13.72
C GLN A 852 -4.93 80.80 14.90
N THR A 853 -4.39 80.37 16.04
CA THR A 853 -4.61 80.99 17.37
C THR A 853 -4.01 80.12 18.49
N GLN A 854 -3.00 80.66 19.17
CA GLN A 854 -3.22 81.13 20.55
C GLN A 854 -2.12 82.14 20.95
N ILE A 855 -2.55 83.15 21.69
CA ILE A 855 -1.74 84.08 22.51
C ILE A 855 -2.02 83.67 23.96
#